data_AF-A0A109UYG6-F1
#
_entry.id   AF-A0A109UYG6-F1
#
_cell.length_a   1.000
_cell.length_b   1.000
_cell.length_c   1.000
_cell.angle_alpha   90.00
_cell.angle_beta   90.00
_cell.angle_gamma   90.00
#
_symmetry.space_group_name_H-M   'P 1'
#
loop_
_entity.id
_entity.type
_entity.pdbx_description
1 polymer ?
#
loop_
_entity_poly.entity_id
_entity_poly.type
_entity_poly.pdbx_seq_one_letter_code
_entity_poly.pdbx_strand_id
1 'polypeptide(L)'
;MTARNLNLSNTFWSEDYITGIDWFIHRIELDISELKRLADVYDTFHTSWSYSTKQLASVVDTLSAGTKSPSVSQNYKDSVRDAASVVYQNHLKLIGQLADKFKSCTLVQAEDPVKNVLFKYEEFYKDIKSSLKQDYNNWTKQQDVVKRVYSQIKKKANIAVAANEDTKANNSGIVTEKNADKRYPVVIGSSFVVANQNEWCEFVADLQKEVPLSKRPWPIPGLPSEYFSTDALYQTLKQLCPKLDSSLYNLEQVGQYLMDNNVLRGYNDVLHRPGSRFAGQGFYCWVVHDATQRPASANILQGIWRRVSSNSSEEDSSLKALELSQLNEQFIKNWIQCETEKLKLETAFYKSVKKYAHLCKEKLQTVKEADHKMIESFRQNWAIENPPYELDVEEELNDVFAKNHGTVGFYTPRPALQFEMYDIYGTLASQPWLFGTNLNKYPHEGDEIPIVLSKLLAKASSFEPEEIAKQWLSPLDSITVYNMKRDCLNEYLNSSEHASVMEKLLLKWQSPANIIHFLRAWLLELPDSLVPMLHYRKIKQGDQEWLPLCPPMNARCLGTIAEHFQLLDEKQLITLLIDPPAQDFPVSHHFIRSRVREPTDCLVFNNVLFHCFKDPNFPQKCRSLALPPVSPRPDRKSHSIITISDSQEFVPKPFKTSSSESSPTRSKPKNGLYILQSPSEHNSD
;
A
#
# COMPACT_ATOMS: atom_id res chain seq x y z
N MET A 1 27.84 7.37 13.41
CA MET A 1 27.04 8.25 12.55
C MET A 1 25.84 8.70 13.36
N THR A 2 25.71 10.00 13.62
CA THR A 2 24.52 10.53 14.30
C THR A 2 23.39 10.63 13.29
N ALA A 3 22.22 10.06 13.58
CA ALA A 3 21.03 10.06 12.72
C ALA A 3 20.47 11.47 12.38
N ARG A 4 21.14 12.53 12.83
CA ARG A 4 20.66 13.92 12.84
C ARG A 4 20.38 14.54 11.47
N ASN A 5 20.94 13.99 10.38
CA ASN A 5 20.80 14.58 9.04
C ASN A 5 19.77 13.86 8.15
N LEU A 6 19.19 12.75 8.60
CA LEU A 6 18.25 12.00 7.77
C LEU A 6 16.84 12.57 7.92
N ASN A 7 16.29 13.11 6.84
CA ASN A 7 14.91 13.57 6.84
C ASN A 7 13.95 12.37 6.73
N LEU A 8 13.45 11.93 7.88
CA LEU A 8 12.52 10.83 7.99
C LEU A 8 11.05 11.22 7.73
N SER A 9 10.77 12.49 7.39
CA SER A 9 9.38 12.96 7.25
C SER A 9 8.57 12.21 6.19
N ASN A 10 9.23 11.67 5.15
CA ASN A 10 8.58 10.92 4.07
C ASN A 10 8.62 9.40 4.27
N THR A 11 8.34 8.91 5.48
CA THR A 11 8.36 7.47 5.80
C THR A 11 6.97 6.84 5.91
N PHE A 12 5.93 7.54 5.47
CA PHE A 12 4.53 7.07 5.47
C PHE A 12 4.13 6.31 4.20
N TRP A 13 5.06 6.03 3.29
CA TRP A 13 4.75 5.38 2.03
C TRP A 13 4.76 3.87 2.14
N SER A 14 3.87 3.23 1.41
CA SER A 14 3.86 1.78 1.23
C SER A 14 3.71 1.46 -0.26
N GLU A 15 4.14 0.27 -0.69
CA GLU A 15 3.82 -0.24 -2.04
C GLU A 15 2.29 -0.34 -2.24
N ASP A 16 1.57 -0.59 -1.15
CA ASP A 16 0.11 -0.51 -1.08
C ASP A 16 -0.32 0.85 -0.51
N TYR A 17 -0.68 1.79 -1.40
CA TYR A 17 -0.93 3.18 -1.02
C TYR A 17 -1.99 3.33 0.07
N ILE A 18 -3.02 2.49 0.11
CA ILE A 18 -4.04 2.58 1.16
C ILE A 18 -3.46 2.27 2.55
N THR A 19 -2.56 1.29 2.65
CA THR A 19 -1.88 0.97 3.91
C THR A 19 -1.08 2.19 4.42
N GLY A 20 -0.33 2.85 3.54
CA GLY A 20 0.40 4.07 3.90
C GLY A 20 -0.51 5.23 4.30
N ILE A 21 -1.59 5.46 3.54
CA ILE A 21 -2.58 6.52 3.80
C ILE A 21 -3.31 6.28 5.13
N ASP A 22 -3.79 5.07 5.40
CA ASP A 22 -4.51 4.76 6.63
C ASP A 22 -3.58 4.86 7.85
N TRP A 23 -2.33 4.41 7.73
CA TRP A 23 -1.35 4.55 8.81
C TRP A 23 -0.99 6.03 9.09
N PHE A 24 -0.85 6.84 8.04
CA PHE A 24 -0.68 8.29 8.16
C PHE A 24 -1.87 8.98 8.84
N ILE A 25 -3.10 8.67 8.41
CA ILE A 25 -4.32 9.21 9.01
C ILE A 25 -4.42 8.79 10.48
N HIS A 26 -4.14 7.53 10.79
CA HIS A 26 -4.17 7.03 12.15
C HIS A 26 -3.16 7.75 13.06
N ARG A 27 -1.95 8.00 12.56
CA ARG A 27 -0.96 8.76 13.33
C ARG A 27 -1.44 10.17 13.68
N ILE A 28 -2.14 10.84 12.76
CA ILE A 28 -2.74 12.16 13.00
C ILE A 28 -3.85 12.07 14.06
N GLU A 29 -4.67 11.01 14.04
CA GLU A 29 -5.70 10.77 15.07
C GLU A 29 -5.09 10.59 16.46
N LEU A 30 -3.94 9.91 16.56
CA LEU A 30 -3.20 9.76 17.81
C LEU A 30 -2.69 11.12 18.33
N ASP A 31 -2.11 11.95 17.46
CA ASP A 31 -1.67 13.30 17.83
C ASP A 31 -2.83 14.20 18.27
N ILE A 32 -3.98 14.13 17.60
CA ILE A 32 -5.21 14.82 18.00
C ILE A 32 -5.65 14.35 19.38
N SER A 33 -5.64 13.04 19.63
CA SER A 33 -6.06 12.46 20.91
C SER A 33 -5.13 12.88 22.06
N GLU A 34 -3.83 12.94 21.79
CA GLU A 34 -2.82 13.45 22.73
C GLU A 34 -3.06 14.92 23.07
N LEU A 35 -3.27 15.76 22.05
CA LEU A 35 -3.54 17.19 22.23
C LEU A 35 -4.86 17.45 22.97
N LYS A 36 -5.91 16.66 22.69
CA LYS A 36 -7.18 16.70 23.44
C LYS A 36 -6.97 16.39 24.91
N ARG A 37 -6.28 15.29 25.21
CA ARG A 37 -5.95 14.92 26.58
C ARG A 37 -5.19 16.04 27.30
N LEU A 38 -4.26 16.70 26.60
CA LEU A 38 -3.51 17.83 27.17
C LEU A 38 -4.41 19.05 27.41
N ALA A 39 -5.29 19.39 26.47
CA ALA A 39 -6.28 20.46 26.63
C ALA A 39 -7.25 20.18 27.79
N ASP A 40 -7.73 18.94 27.93
CA ASP A 40 -8.63 18.51 28.99
C ASP A 40 -7.99 18.65 30.39
N VAL A 41 -6.67 18.45 30.51
CA VAL A 41 -5.93 18.70 31.76
C VAL A 41 -6.00 20.18 32.13
N TYR A 42 -5.83 21.10 31.17
CA TYR A 42 -5.95 22.54 31.42
C TYR A 42 -7.38 22.94 31.78
N ASP A 43 -8.38 22.43 31.07
CA ASP A 43 -9.80 22.69 31.37
C ASP A 43 -10.19 22.18 32.76
N THR A 44 -9.72 20.99 33.14
CA THR A 44 -9.94 20.39 34.47
C THR A 44 -9.23 21.21 35.55
N PHE A 45 -7.99 21.63 35.30
CA PHE A 45 -7.26 22.53 36.18
C PHE A 45 -8.04 23.82 36.37
N HIS A 46 -8.44 24.50 35.29
CA HIS A 46 -9.14 25.78 35.37
C HIS A 46 -10.47 25.66 36.13
N THR A 47 -11.23 24.59 35.89
CA THR A 47 -12.49 24.32 36.59
C THR A 47 -12.28 24.12 38.09
N SER A 48 -11.33 23.24 38.46
CA SER A 48 -11.02 22.92 39.86
C SER A 48 -10.41 24.12 40.60
N TRP A 49 -9.56 24.87 39.90
CA TRP A 49 -8.87 26.03 40.41
C TRP A 49 -9.81 27.21 40.61
N SER A 50 -10.69 27.47 39.65
CA SER A 50 -11.74 28.50 39.74
C SER A 50 -12.71 28.20 40.89
N TYR A 51 -13.10 26.93 41.04
CA TYR A 51 -13.91 26.49 42.18
C TYR A 51 -13.20 26.77 43.51
N SER A 52 -11.95 26.34 43.65
CA SER A 52 -11.15 26.55 44.86
C SER A 52 -10.97 28.05 45.18
N THR A 53 -10.72 28.86 44.16
CA THR A 53 -10.58 30.32 44.28
C THR A 53 -11.87 30.96 44.79
N LYS A 54 -13.03 30.56 44.26
CA LYS A 54 -14.35 31.06 44.71
C LYS A 54 -14.65 30.66 46.15
N GLN A 55 -14.36 29.42 46.55
CA GLN A 55 -14.56 28.96 47.92
C GLN A 55 -13.68 29.74 48.90
N LEU A 56 -12.40 29.95 48.55
CA LEU A 56 -11.48 30.71 49.38
C LEU A 56 -11.91 32.18 49.51
N ALA A 57 -12.36 32.81 48.41
CA ALA A 57 -12.92 34.16 48.44
C ALA A 57 -14.16 34.25 49.36
N SER A 58 -15.08 33.29 49.27
CA SER A 58 -16.26 33.24 50.14
C SER A 58 -15.89 33.13 51.63
N VAL A 59 -14.86 32.36 51.97
CA VAL A 59 -14.35 32.26 53.35
C VAL A 59 -13.77 33.61 53.80
N VAL A 60 -12.97 34.27 52.97
CA VAL A 60 -12.43 35.61 53.26
C VAL A 60 -13.56 36.62 53.50
N ASP A 61 -14.58 36.63 52.64
CA ASP A 61 -15.73 37.54 52.75
C ASP A 61 -16.52 37.30 54.04
N THR A 62 -16.78 36.03 54.38
CA THR A 62 -17.53 35.64 55.59
C THR A 62 -16.77 36.04 56.85
N LEU A 63 -15.47 35.76 56.92
CA LEU A 63 -14.61 36.10 58.06
C LEU A 63 -14.43 37.63 58.20
N SER A 64 -14.44 38.36 57.09
CA SER A 64 -14.37 39.83 57.04
C SER A 64 -15.69 40.49 57.44
N ALA A 65 -16.84 39.89 57.12
CA ALA A 65 -18.15 40.39 57.55
C ALA A 65 -18.33 40.25 59.06
N GLY A 66 -17.87 39.15 59.65
CA GLY A 66 -17.94 38.90 61.10
C GLY A 66 -17.18 39.94 61.95
N THR A 67 -16.09 40.50 61.43
CA THR A 67 -15.30 41.53 62.14
C THR A 67 -15.92 42.93 62.09
N LYS A 68 -16.87 43.18 61.17
CA LYS A 68 -17.55 44.47 61.04
C LYS A 68 -18.85 44.55 61.86
N SER A 69 -19.20 43.51 62.62
CA SER A 69 -20.37 43.55 63.51
C SER A 69 -20.15 44.57 64.63
N PRO A 70 -20.92 45.68 64.68
CA PRO A 70 -20.68 46.79 65.59
C PRO A 70 -20.98 46.49 67.07
N SER A 71 -21.56 45.33 67.39
CA SER A 71 -22.00 44.99 68.76
C SER A 71 -20.90 44.50 69.71
N VAL A 72 -19.69 44.17 69.22
CA VAL A 72 -18.59 43.69 70.07
C VAL A 72 -17.56 44.79 70.39
N SER A 73 -17.56 45.91 69.66
CA SER A 73 -16.49 46.91 69.76
C SER A 73 -16.64 47.97 70.87
N GLN A 74 -17.80 48.05 71.53
CA GLN A 74 -18.06 49.16 72.46
C GLN A 74 -17.55 48.92 73.89
N ASN A 75 -17.33 47.67 74.33
CA ASN A 75 -17.00 47.36 75.73
C ASN A 75 -15.55 46.89 76.00
N TYR A 76 -14.70 46.77 74.98
CA TYR A 76 -13.31 46.31 75.12
C TYR A 76 -12.29 47.39 74.74
N LYS A 77 -12.48 48.62 75.26
CA LYS A 77 -11.56 49.73 74.95
C LYS A 77 -10.29 49.77 75.78
N ASP A 78 -10.20 49.05 76.90
CA ASP A 78 -9.04 49.20 77.78
C ASP A 78 -8.51 47.85 78.31
N SER A 79 -7.21 47.66 78.10
CA SER A 79 -6.33 46.58 78.58
C SER A 79 -6.24 45.32 77.72
N VAL A 80 -5.10 45.24 77.01
CA VAL A 80 -4.64 44.18 76.11
C VAL A 80 -5.44 44.12 74.80
N ARG A 81 -4.82 44.64 73.72
CA ARG A 81 -5.11 44.16 72.36
C ARG A 81 -5.01 42.63 72.42
N ASP A 82 -6.16 41.99 72.53
CA ASP A 82 -6.27 40.56 72.75
C ASP A 82 -5.44 39.87 71.68
N ALA A 83 -4.41 39.12 72.07
CA ALA A 83 -3.49 38.51 71.11
C ALA A 83 -4.26 37.67 70.07
N ALA A 84 -5.43 37.15 70.46
CA ALA A 84 -6.39 36.49 69.59
C ALA A 84 -6.89 37.37 68.43
N SER A 85 -7.18 38.65 68.65
CA SER A 85 -7.61 39.61 67.62
C SER A 85 -6.50 39.86 66.58
N VAL A 86 -5.25 40.02 67.03
CA VAL A 86 -4.10 40.23 66.15
C VAL A 86 -3.80 38.96 65.35
N VAL A 87 -3.83 37.79 66.00
CA VAL A 87 -3.68 36.49 65.34
C VAL A 87 -4.78 36.27 64.29
N TYR A 88 -6.04 36.58 64.62
CA TYR A 88 -7.16 36.46 63.70
C TYR A 88 -7.02 37.40 62.47
N GLN A 89 -6.63 38.66 62.67
CA GLN A 89 -6.35 39.58 61.56
C GLN A 89 -5.18 39.13 60.69
N ASN A 90 -4.13 38.58 61.30
CA ASN A 90 -3.00 38.01 60.56
C ASN A 90 -3.43 36.79 59.74
N HIS A 91 -4.24 35.88 60.29
CA HIS A 91 -4.79 34.75 59.54
C HIS A 91 -5.67 35.22 58.37
N LEU A 92 -6.57 36.18 58.59
CA LEU A 92 -7.37 36.79 57.52
C LEU A 92 -6.51 37.36 56.40
N LYS A 93 -5.43 38.08 56.76
CA LYS A 93 -4.47 38.63 55.79
C LYS A 93 -3.77 37.53 55.00
N LEU A 94 -3.34 36.45 55.65
CA LEU A 94 -2.69 35.31 54.99
C LEU A 94 -3.64 34.58 54.04
N ILE A 95 -4.90 34.35 54.44
CA ILE A 95 -5.92 33.73 53.59
C ILE A 95 -6.25 34.64 52.40
N GLY A 96 -6.34 35.96 52.61
CA GLY A 96 -6.51 36.94 51.54
C GLY A 96 -5.35 36.90 50.52
N GLN A 97 -4.10 36.91 51.00
CA GLN A 97 -2.92 36.76 50.15
C GLN A 97 -2.91 35.44 49.38
N LEU A 98 -3.35 34.34 50.01
CA LEU A 98 -3.51 33.06 49.34
C LEU A 98 -4.57 33.14 48.25
N ALA A 99 -5.72 33.77 48.51
CA ALA A 99 -6.79 33.97 47.52
C ALA A 99 -6.34 34.80 46.32
N ASP A 100 -5.57 35.86 46.57
CA ASP A 100 -4.98 36.67 45.49
C ASP A 100 -3.98 35.86 44.65
N LYS A 101 -3.14 35.03 45.30
CA LYS A 101 -2.22 34.10 44.60
C LYS A 101 -2.96 33.05 43.77
N PHE A 102 -4.04 32.49 44.28
CA PHE A 102 -4.91 31.59 43.52
C PHE A 102 -5.48 32.31 42.30
N LYS A 103 -5.97 33.54 42.48
CA LYS A 103 -6.56 34.33 41.39
C LYS A 103 -5.53 34.75 40.32
N SER A 104 -4.28 35.02 40.69
CA SER A 104 -3.22 35.40 39.75
C SER A 104 -2.63 34.21 39.00
N CYS A 105 -2.68 33.01 39.58
CA CYS A 105 -2.19 31.78 38.97
C CYS A 105 -3.18 31.27 37.90
N THR A 106 -2.98 31.70 36.66
CA THR A 106 -3.73 31.22 35.49
C THR A 106 -2.82 30.48 34.52
N LEU A 107 -3.35 29.46 33.85
CA LEU A 107 -2.62 28.68 32.84
C LEU A 107 -3.04 29.00 31.40
N VAL A 108 -3.83 30.06 31.20
CA VAL A 108 -4.35 30.47 29.87
C VAL A 108 -3.23 30.64 28.84
N GLN A 109 -2.08 31.20 29.25
CA GLN A 109 -0.92 31.41 28.38
C GLN A 109 -0.24 30.11 27.90
N ALA A 110 -0.46 29.00 28.60
CA ALA A 110 0.00 27.66 28.25
C ALA A 110 -1.09 26.88 27.48
N GLU A 111 -2.36 27.09 27.83
CA GLU A 111 -3.52 26.43 27.26
C GLU A 111 -3.86 26.89 25.82
N ASP A 112 -3.95 28.20 25.58
CA ASP A 112 -4.37 28.76 24.28
C ASP A 112 -3.51 28.24 23.11
N PRO A 113 -2.16 28.19 23.21
CA PRO A 113 -1.33 27.60 22.16
C PRO A 113 -1.66 26.13 21.87
N VAL A 114 -1.91 25.32 22.90
CA VAL A 114 -2.25 23.89 22.75
C VAL A 114 -3.59 23.74 22.04
N LYS A 115 -4.62 24.50 22.45
CA LYS A 115 -5.94 24.50 21.79
C LYS A 115 -5.88 24.99 20.35
N ASN A 116 -5.04 25.98 20.06
CA ASN A 116 -4.81 26.47 18.69
C ASN A 116 -4.16 25.40 17.80
N VAL A 117 -3.14 24.68 18.30
CA VAL A 117 -2.53 23.57 17.55
C VAL A 117 -3.52 22.43 17.36
N LEU A 118 -4.29 22.07 18.39
CA LEU A 118 -5.36 21.07 18.29
C LEU A 118 -6.37 21.42 17.18
N PHE A 119 -6.85 22.66 17.14
CA PHE A 119 -7.76 23.12 16.09
C PHE A 119 -7.16 22.97 14.69
N LYS A 120 -5.90 23.37 14.49
CA LYS A 120 -5.18 23.20 13.20
C LYS A 120 -5.09 21.74 12.79
N TYR A 121 -4.84 20.84 13.75
CA TYR A 121 -4.78 19.41 13.51
C TYR A 121 -6.13 18.82 13.09
N GLU A 122 -7.22 19.20 13.75
CA GLU A 122 -8.57 18.73 13.42
C GLU A 122 -9.02 19.21 12.04
N GLU A 123 -8.76 20.48 11.70
CA GLU A 123 -9.03 21.03 10.37
C GLU A 123 -8.23 20.27 9.30
N PHE A 124 -6.93 20.13 9.52
CA PHE A 124 -6.04 19.39 8.61
C PHE A 124 -6.49 17.93 8.42
N TYR A 125 -6.83 17.23 9.49
CA TYR A 125 -7.31 15.86 9.46
C TYR A 125 -8.60 15.71 8.63
N LYS A 126 -9.56 16.61 8.82
CA LYS A 126 -10.84 16.60 8.09
C LYS A 126 -10.62 16.75 6.58
N ASP A 127 -9.74 17.66 6.19
CA ASP A 127 -9.40 17.94 4.79
C ASP A 127 -8.73 16.73 4.12
N ILE A 128 -7.68 16.18 4.76
CA ILE A 128 -6.90 15.09 4.14
C ILE A 128 -7.64 13.76 4.11
N LYS A 129 -8.42 13.43 5.15
CA LYS A 129 -9.04 12.10 5.27
C LYS A 129 -10.03 11.86 4.14
N SER A 130 -10.81 12.88 3.80
CA SER A 130 -11.77 12.81 2.69
C SER A 130 -11.05 12.88 1.33
N SER A 131 -10.14 13.84 1.15
CA SER A 131 -9.43 14.06 -0.12
C SER A 131 -8.56 12.87 -0.53
N LEU A 132 -7.69 12.36 0.35
CA LEU A 132 -6.77 11.26 0.00
C LEU A 132 -7.52 9.96 -0.28
N LYS A 133 -8.57 9.65 0.49
CA LYS A 133 -9.40 8.46 0.23
C LYS A 133 -10.18 8.58 -1.07
N GLN A 134 -10.65 9.78 -1.42
CA GLN A 134 -11.29 10.03 -2.71
C GLN A 134 -10.31 9.84 -3.87
N ASP A 135 -9.12 10.44 -3.80
CA ASP A 135 -8.09 10.31 -4.83
C ASP A 135 -7.62 8.85 -4.98
N TYR A 136 -7.44 8.13 -3.87
CA TYR A 136 -7.15 6.70 -3.89
C TYR A 136 -8.24 5.87 -4.56
N ASN A 137 -9.51 6.15 -4.25
CA ASN A 137 -10.64 5.47 -4.88
C ASN A 137 -10.74 5.76 -6.38
N ASN A 138 -10.45 6.99 -6.81
CA ASN A 138 -10.41 7.36 -8.22
C ASN A 138 -9.30 6.61 -8.96
N TRP A 139 -8.08 6.62 -8.42
CA TRP A 139 -6.96 5.86 -8.97
C TRP A 139 -7.26 4.36 -9.05
N THR A 140 -7.78 3.76 -7.98
CA THR A 140 -8.11 2.32 -7.94
C THR A 140 -9.16 1.96 -9.00
N LYS A 141 -10.20 2.78 -9.17
CA LYS A 141 -11.20 2.60 -10.23
C LYS A 141 -10.56 2.62 -11.61
N GLN A 142 -9.66 3.56 -11.89
CA GLN A 142 -8.96 3.62 -13.18
C GLN A 142 -8.04 2.43 -13.37
N GLN A 143 -7.33 2.01 -12.33
CA GLN A 143 -6.48 0.83 -12.37
C GLN A 143 -7.28 -0.43 -12.73
N ASP A 144 -8.49 -0.59 -12.17
CA ASP A 144 -9.37 -1.71 -12.48
C ASP A 144 -9.97 -1.63 -13.89
N VAL A 145 -10.21 -0.43 -14.42
CA VAL A 145 -10.55 -0.24 -15.84
C VAL A 145 -9.40 -0.73 -16.73
N VAL A 146 -8.17 -0.27 -16.48
CA VAL A 146 -6.99 -0.65 -17.28
C VAL A 146 -6.75 -2.16 -17.24
N LYS A 147 -6.81 -2.79 -16.07
CA LYS A 147 -6.67 -4.26 -15.92
C LYS A 147 -7.73 -5.03 -16.70
N ARG A 148 -8.98 -4.55 -16.70
CA ARG A 148 -10.07 -5.18 -17.44
C ARG A 148 -9.84 -5.10 -18.95
N VAL A 149 -9.47 -3.93 -19.47
CA VAL A 149 -9.17 -3.75 -20.90
C VAL A 149 -7.96 -4.61 -21.31
N TYR A 150 -6.90 -4.62 -20.51
CA TYR A 150 -5.73 -5.49 -20.78
C TYR A 150 -6.10 -6.99 -20.81
N SER A 151 -6.94 -7.43 -19.88
CA SER A 151 -7.43 -8.81 -19.86
C SER A 151 -8.26 -9.15 -21.12
N GLN A 152 -9.02 -8.18 -21.64
CA GLN A 152 -9.76 -8.33 -22.90
C GLN A 152 -8.82 -8.41 -24.10
N ILE A 153 -7.80 -7.55 -24.19
CA ILE A 153 -6.75 -7.59 -25.22
C ILE A 153 -6.11 -8.97 -25.22
N LYS A 154 -5.62 -9.45 -24.07
CA LYS A 154 -4.96 -10.76 -23.97
C LYS A 154 -5.87 -11.91 -24.40
N LYS A 155 -7.14 -11.88 -23.99
CA LYS A 155 -8.12 -12.89 -24.40
C LYS A 155 -8.35 -12.88 -25.92
N LYS A 156 -8.48 -11.69 -26.52
CA LYS A 156 -8.68 -11.52 -27.97
C LYS A 156 -7.44 -11.91 -28.77
N ALA A 157 -6.25 -11.54 -28.31
CA ALA A 157 -4.97 -11.93 -28.91
C ALA A 157 -4.82 -13.46 -28.92
N ASN A 158 -5.08 -14.14 -27.80
CA ASN A 158 -5.02 -15.60 -27.73
C ASN A 158 -6.01 -16.28 -28.70
N ILE A 159 -7.21 -15.71 -28.88
CA ILE A 159 -8.19 -16.22 -29.84
C ILE A 159 -7.68 -16.04 -31.28
N ALA A 160 -7.04 -14.91 -31.60
CA ALA A 160 -6.47 -14.65 -32.91
C ALA A 160 -5.31 -15.63 -33.23
N VAL A 161 -4.44 -15.90 -32.27
CA VAL A 161 -3.36 -16.91 -32.42
C VAL A 161 -3.93 -18.29 -32.69
N ALA A 162 -4.91 -18.74 -31.89
CA ALA A 162 -5.53 -20.05 -32.05
C ALA A 162 -6.22 -20.20 -33.43
N ALA A 163 -6.91 -19.17 -33.91
CA ALA A 163 -7.55 -19.18 -35.23
C ALA A 163 -6.53 -19.32 -36.38
N ASN A 164 -5.34 -18.74 -36.22
CA ASN A 164 -4.26 -18.83 -37.20
C ASN A 164 -3.59 -20.21 -37.19
N GLU A 165 -3.50 -20.87 -36.04
CA GLU A 165 -2.99 -22.25 -35.92
C GLU A 165 -3.94 -23.27 -36.57
N ASP A 166 -5.25 -23.14 -36.35
CA ASP A 166 -6.26 -24.03 -36.96
C ASP A 166 -6.28 -23.92 -38.50
N THR A 167 -6.08 -22.70 -39.03
CA THR A 167 -6.03 -22.47 -40.48
C THR A 167 -4.79 -23.10 -41.12
N LYS A 168 -3.65 -23.12 -40.40
CA LYS A 168 -2.44 -23.82 -40.85
C LYS A 168 -2.58 -25.34 -40.78
N ALA A 169 -3.28 -25.87 -39.78
CA ALA A 169 -3.51 -27.31 -39.63
C ALA A 169 -4.44 -27.88 -40.72
N ASN A 170 -5.43 -27.12 -41.19
CA ASN A 170 -6.36 -27.55 -42.24
C ASN A 170 -5.75 -27.60 -43.66
N ASN A 171 -4.61 -26.93 -43.90
CA ASN A 171 -3.88 -27.01 -45.17
C ASN A 171 -2.82 -28.13 -45.22
N SER A 172 -2.54 -28.81 -44.10
CA SER A 172 -1.79 -30.07 -44.09
C SER A 172 -2.75 -31.23 -43.89
N GLY A 173 -3.37 -31.67 -44.99
CA GLY A 173 -4.33 -32.76 -45.01
C GLY A 173 -3.83 -34.03 -44.31
N ILE A 174 -4.54 -34.41 -43.24
CA ILE A 174 -5.15 -35.72 -42.97
C ILE A 174 -6.08 -35.48 -41.78
N VAL A 175 -7.37 -35.42 -42.08
CA VAL A 175 -8.44 -35.31 -41.08
C VAL A 175 -8.51 -36.63 -40.33
N THR A 176 -8.02 -36.63 -39.10
CA THR A 176 -8.55 -37.50 -38.05
C THR A 176 -9.15 -36.58 -37.01
N GLU A 177 -10.48 -36.63 -36.88
CA GLU A 177 -11.23 -35.95 -35.83
C GLU A 177 -10.63 -36.30 -34.46
N LYS A 178 -9.77 -35.41 -33.95
CA LYS A 178 -9.39 -35.44 -32.54
C LYS A 178 -10.58 -34.95 -31.73
N ASN A 179 -11.48 -35.86 -31.41
CA ASN A 179 -12.00 -35.86 -30.04
C ASN A 179 -10.76 -35.80 -29.15
N ALA A 180 -10.58 -34.71 -28.42
CA ALA A 180 -9.48 -34.59 -27.48
C ALA A 180 -9.66 -35.71 -26.46
N ASP A 181 -8.98 -36.84 -26.68
CA ASP A 181 -8.94 -37.97 -25.77
C ASP A 181 -8.51 -37.42 -24.41
N LYS A 182 -9.46 -37.32 -23.49
CA LYS A 182 -9.18 -37.02 -22.09
C LYS A 182 -8.22 -38.11 -21.63
N ARG A 183 -6.96 -37.74 -21.41
CA ARG A 183 -5.93 -38.68 -20.94
C ARG A 183 -6.24 -39.01 -19.49
N TYR A 184 -6.78 -40.20 -19.27
CA TYR A 184 -6.88 -40.81 -17.94
C TYR A 184 -5.56 -41.52 -17.60
N PRO A 185 -5.11 -41.55 -16.34
CA PRO A 185 -5.82 -41.09 -15.14
C PRO A 185 -5.84 -39.57 -14.98
N VAL A 186 -6.96 -39.03 -14.50
CA VAL A 186 -7.09 -37.62 -14.15
C VAL A 186 -6.82 -37.48 -12.65
N VAL A 187 -5.86 -36.62 -12.30
CA VAL A 187 -5.59 -36.24 -10.90
C VAL A 187 -6.28 -34.90 -10.61
N ILE A 188 -7.22 -34.88 -9.68
CA ILE A 188 -7.95 -33.69 -9.25
C ILE A 188 -7.47 -33.33 -7.84
N GLY A 189 -6.85 -32.17 -7.71
CA GLY A 189 -6.23 -31.77 -6.45
C GLY A 189 -4.98 -32.61 -6.12
N SER A 190 -4.65 -32.75 -4.84
CA SER A 190 -3.42 -33.42 -4.40
C SER A 190 -3.51 -34.95 -4.27
N SER A 191 -4.71 -35.52 -4.22
CA SER A 191 -4.92 -36.91 -3.79
C SER A 191 -6.06 -37.69 -4.47
N PHE A 192 -6.96 -37.03 -5.22
CA PHE A 192 -8.07 -37.73 -5.87
C PHE A 192 -7.70 -38.09 -7.31
N VAL A 193 -7.66 -39.40 -7.59
CA VAL A 193 -7.26 -39.94 -8.90
C VAL A 193 -8.43 -40.71 -9.47
N VAL A 194 -8.83 -40.36 -10.69
CA VAL A 194 -9.88 -41.04 -11.45
C VAL A 194 -9.22 -41.81 -12.59
N ALA A 195 -9.28 -43.13 -12.56
CA ALA A 195 -8.44 -43.98 -13.41
C ALA A 195 -8.95 -44.08 -14.85
N ASN A 196 -10.25 -43.89 -15.07
CA ASN A 196 -10.89 -44.00 -16.38
C ASN A 196 -12.19 -43.17 -16.47
N GLN A 197 -12.75 -43.09 -17.67
CA GLN A 197 -13.95 -42.31 -17.95
C GLN A 197 -15.21 -42.84 -17.25
N ASN A 198 -15.31 -44.15 -17.04
CA ASN A 198 -16.47 -44.74 -16.37
C ASN A 198 -16.50 -44.31 -14.90
N GLU A 199 -15.37 -44.40 -14.21
CA GLU A 199 -15.22 -43.90 -12.83
C GLU A 199 -15.53 -42.41 -12.72
N TRP A 200 -15.15 -41.61 -13.73
CA TRP A 200 -15.51 -40.19 -13.76
C TRP A 200 -17.03 -39.98 -13.85
N CYS A 201 -17.68 -40.72 -14.74
CA CYS A 201 -19.13 -40.62 -14.92
C CYS A 201 -19.89 -41.11 -13.68
N GLU A 202 -19.45 -42.21 -13.06
CA GLU A 202 -20.00 -42.73 -11.80
C GLU A 202 -19.83 -41.71 -10.67
N PHE A 203 -18.63 -41.16 -10.50
CA PHE A 203 -18.37 -40.13 -9.49
C PHE A 203 -19.26 -38.90 -9.67
N VAL A 204 -19.38 -38.38 -10.89
CA VAL A 204 -20.24 -37.22 -11.18
C VAL A 204 -21.71 -37.55 -10.93
N ALA A 205 -22.17 -38.76 -11.27
CA ALA A 205 -23.55 -39.19 -11.04
C ALA A 205 -23.86 -39.31 -9.53
N ASP A 206 -22.95 -39.92 -8.75
CA ASP A 206 -23.07 -40.01 -7.30
C ASP A 206 -23.08 -38.62 -6.65
N LEU A 207 -22.19 -37.74 -7.10
CA LEU A 207 -22.14 -36.36 -6.62
C LEU A 207 -23.42 -35.58 -6.95
N GLN A 208 -23.99 -35.75 -8.14
CA GLN A 208 -25.26 -35.12 -8.53
C GLN A 208 -26.44 -35.62 -7.69
N LYS A 209 -26.42 -36.89 -7.31
CA LYS A 209 -27.47 -37.55 -6.54
C LYS A 209 -27.44 -37.16 -5.07
N GLU A 210 -26.26 -37.10 -4.46
CA GLU A 210 -26.11 -36.90 -3.02
C GLU A 210 -26.07 -35.42 -2.60
N VAL A 211 -25.71 -34.49 -3.49
CA VAL A 211 -25.69 -33.05 -3.15
C VAL A 211 -27.12 -32.51 -2.97
N PRO A 212 -27.48 -31.96 -1.80
CA PRO A 212 -28.83 -31.46 -1.55
C PRO A 212 -29.14 -30.23 -2.41
N LEU A 213 -30.24 -30.29 -3.15
CA LEU A 213 -30.70 -29.24 -4.06
C LEU A 213 -31.76 -28.34 -3.43
N SER A 214 -31.66 -27.05 -3.71
CA SER A 214 -32.65 -26.02 -3.41
C SER A 214 -33.35 -25.57 -4.69
N LYS A 215 -34.66 -25.30 -4.62
CA LYS A 215 -35.45 -24.82 -5.75
C LYS A 215 -35.60 -23.30 -5.72
N ARG A 216 -35.44 -22.65 -6.88
CA ARG A 216 -35.73 -21.23 -7.05
C ARG A 216 -37.23 -20.98 -6.84
N PRO A 217 -37.62 -19.90 -6.15
CA PRO A 217 -39.02 -19.52 -6.01
C PRO A 217 -39.65 -19.07 -7.35
N TRP A 218 -38.83 -18.65 -8.32
CA TRP A 218 -39.28 -18.19 -9.63
C TRP A 218 -38.44 -18.84 -10.74
N PRO A 219 -39.06 -19.52 -11.74
CA PRO A 219 -38.33 -20.11 -12.85
C PRO A 219 -37.84 -19.01 -13.81
N ILE A 220 -36.54 -19.03 -14.14
CA ILE A 220 -35.95 -18.13 -15.13
C ILE A 220 -35.71 -18.94 -16.42
N PRO A 221 -36.28 -18.55 -17.57
CA PRO A 221 -36.07 -19.25 -18.83
C PRO A 221 -34.58 -19.40 -19.16
N GLY A 222 -34.12 -20.63 -19.41
CA GLY A 222 -32.72 -20.95 -19.72
C GLY A 222 -31.81 -21.24 -18.51
N LEU A 223 -32.33 -21.15 -17.29
CA LEU A 223 -31.63 -21.56 -16.07
C LEU A 223 -32.29 -22.79 -15.41
N PRO A 224 -31.50 -23.75 -14.89
CA PRO A 224 -32.01 -24.77 -13.98
C PRO A 224 -32.74 -24.12 -12.81
N SER A 225 -33.93 -24.64 -12.51
CA SER A 225 -34.72 -24.26 -11.34
C SER A 225 -34.08 -24.72 -10.03
N GLU A 226 -33.16 -25.68 -10.10
CA GLU A 226 -32.45 -26.26 -8.96
C GLU A 226 -31.01 -25.74 -8.88
N TYR A 227 -30.54 -25.53 -7.64
CA TYR A 227 -29.20 -25.06 -7.33
C TYR A 227 -28.75 -25.58 -5.96
N PHE A 228 -27.46 -25.50 -5.66
CA PHE A 228 -26.90 -25.88 -4.36
C PHE A 228 -25.81 -24.89 -3.94
N SER A 229 -25.48 -24.87 -2.65
CA SER A 229 -24.41 -24.04 -2.09
C SER A 229 -23.04 -24.75 -2.14
N THR A 230 -21.96 -23.98 -2.14
CA THR A 230 -20.60 -24.55 -2.02
C THR A 230 -20.46 -25.46 -0.80
N ASP A 231 -21.03 -25.07 0.33
CA ASP A 231 -20.97 -25.87 1.57
C ASP A 231 -21.60 -27.25 1.41
N ALA A 232 -22.74 -27.34 0.71
CA ALA A 232 -23.41 -28.61 0.41
C ALA A 232 -22.53 -29.52 -0.46
N LEU A 233 -21.88 -28.94 -1.49
CA LEU A 233 -20.93 -29.67 -2.33
C LEU A 233 -19.75 -30.19 -1.52
N TYR A 234 -19.16 -29.35 -0.65
CA TYR A 234 -18.01 -29.73 0.16
C TYR A 234 -18.33 -30.82 1.17
N GLN A 235 -19.48 -30.77 1.83
CA GLN A 235 -19.92 -31.82 2.74
C GLN A 235 -20.09 -33.15 2.01
N THR A 236 -20.70 -33.12 0.81
CA THR A 236 -20.91 -34.32 -0.01
C THR A 236 -19.59 -34.90 -0.53
N LEU A 237 -18.66 -34.05 -0.99
CA LEU A 237 -17.32 -34.48 -1.41
C LEU A 237 -16.55 -35.17 -0.28
N LYS A 238 -16.66 -34.67 0.97
CA LYS A 238 -16.03 -35.30 2.13
C LYS A 238 -16.64 -36.67 2.47
N GLN A 239 -17.94 -36.86 2.22
CA GLN A 239 -18.63 -38.13 2.44
C GLN A 239 -18.28 -39.16 1.35
N LEU A 240 -18.33 -38.76 0.09
CA LEU A 240 -18.04 -39.64 -1.06
C LEU A 240 -16.55 -39.99 -1.15
N CYS A 241 -15.66 -39.07 -0.75
CA CYS A 241 -14.21 -39.24 -0.84
C CYS A 241 -13.52 -38.91 0.50
N PRO A 242 -13.58 -39.81 1.51
CA PRO A 242 -13.01 -39.56 2.85
C PRO A 242 -11.49 -39.31 2.86
N LYS A 243 -10.79 -39.73 1.80
CA LYS A 243 -9.34 -39.55 1.63
C LYS A 243 -8.96 -38.20 1.00
N LEU A 244 -9.94 -37.42 0.53
CA LEU A 244 -9.71 -36.11 -0.07
C LEU A 244 -9.22 -35.13 1.01
N ASP A 245 -8.15 -34.40 0.72
CA ASP A 245 -7.71 -33.31 1.59
C ASP A 245 -8.82 -32.27 1.76
N SER A 246 -9.23 -32.07 3.01
CA SER A 246 -10.33 -31.20 3.42
C SER A 246 -9.95 -29.72 3.50
N SER A 247 -8.71 -29.37 3.17
CA SER A 247 -8.27 -27.98 3.05
C SER A 247 -9.14 -27.22 2.04
N LEU A 248 -9.48 -25.98 2.39
CA LEU A 248 -10.33 -25.12 1.56
C LEU A 248 -9.76 -24.97 0.13
N TYR A 249 -8.43 -24.84 0.03
CA TYR A 249 -7.73 -24.74 -1.25
C TYR A 249 -7.96 -25.96 -2.15
N ASN A 250 -7.84 -27.17 -1.61
CA ASN A 250 -8.02 -28.40 -2.40
C ASN A 250 -9.49 -28.57 -2.83
N LEU A 251 -10.44 -28.22 -1.96
CA LEU A 251 -11.86 -28.24 -2.28
C LEU A 251 -12.24 -27.20 -3.36
N GLU A 252 -11.65 -26.01 -3.33
CA GLU A 252 -11.84 -24.99 -4.38
C GLU A 252 -11.27 -25.45 -5.72
N GLN A 253 -10.13 -26.15 -5.72
CA GLN A 253 -9.54 -26.72 -6.94
C GLN A 253 -10.42 -27.82 -7.55
N VAL A 254 -11.01 -28.69 -6.71
CA VAL A 254 -11.98 -29.71 -7.17
C VAL A 254 -13.22 -29.02 -7.76
N GLY A 255 -13.74 -27.98 -7.11
CA GLY A 255 -14.86 -27.19 -7.63
C GLY A 255 -14.54 -26.50 -8.95
N GLN A 256 -13.34 -25.92 -9.09
CA GLN A 256 -12.88 -25.33 -10.34
C GLN A 256 -12.75 -26.38 -11.44
N TYR A 257 -12.20 -27.55 -11.12
CA TYR A 257 -12.08 -28.66 -12.07
C TYR A 257 -13.44 -29.13 -12.61
N LEU A 258 -14.46 -29.20 -11.74
CA LEU A 258 -15.84 -29.52 -12.13
C LEU A 258 -16.46 -28.44 -13.04
N MET A 259 -16.15 -27.16 -12.82
CA MET A 259 -16.57 -26.07 -13.71
C MET A 259 -15.86 -26.15 -15.07
N ASP A 260 -14.54 -26.37 -15.08
CA ASP A 260 -13.73 -26.45 -16.30
C ASP A 260 -14.15 -27.63 -17.19
N ASN A 261 -14.67 -28.71 -16.58
CA ASN A 261 -15.24 -29.86 -17.28
C ASN A 261 -16.72 -29.70 -17.64
N ASN A 262 -17.31 -28.52 -17.47
CA ASN A 262 -18.73 -28.23 -17.71
C ASN A 262 -19.69 -29.13 -16.92
N VAL A 263 -19.29 -29.64 -15.76
CA VAL A 263 -20.20 -30.34 -14.84
C VAL A 263 -21.00 -29.33 -14.02
N LEU A 264 -20.34 -28.23 -13.63
CA LEU A 264 -20.91 -27.15 -12.83
C LEU A 264 -20.95 -25.82 -13.57
N ARG A 265 -21.91 -24.98 -13.19
CA ARG A 265 -21.98 -23.58 -13.61
C ARG A 265 -22.41 -22.69 -12.44
N GLY A 266 -21.94 -21.44 -12.44
CA GLY A 266 -22.37 -20.46 -11.44
C GLY A 266 -23.87 -20.17 -11.53
N TYR A 267 -24.53 -20.03 -10.38
CA TYR A 267 -25.99 -19.83 -10.27
C TYR A 267 -26.52 -18.65 -11.09
N ASN A 268 -25.73 -17.57 -11.22
CA ASN A 268 -26.06 -16.35 -11.95
C ASN A 268 -25.44 -16.26 -13.35
N ASP A 269 -24.75 -17.30 -13.81
CA ASP A 269 -24.05 -17.27 -15.10
C ASP A 269 -24.98 -17.67 -16.25
N VAL A 270 -25.85 -16.74 -16.66
CA VAL A 270 -26.83 -16.92 -17.75
C VAL A 270 -26.15 -17.02 -19.13
N LEU A 271 -24.94 -16.46 -19.27
CA LEU A 271 -24.29 -16.26 -20.57
C LEU A 271 -23.00 -17.08 -20.75
N HIS A 272 -22.73 -18.05 -19.86
CA HIS A 272 -21.49 -18.83 -19.85
C HIS A 272 -20.25 -17.94 -20.01
N ARG A 273 -20.06 -16.99 -19.09
CA ARG A 273 -18.88 -16.12 -19.16
C ARG A 273 -17.62 -16.98 -19.00
N PRO A 274 -16.78 -17.12 -20.05
CA PRO A 274 -15.56 -17.92 -19.95
C PRO A 274 -14.63 -17.27 -18.94
N GLY A 275 -14.19 -18.03 -17.92
CA GLY A 275 -13.33 -17.56 -16.84
C GLY A 275 -14.03 -17.30 -15.49
N SER A 276 -15.25 -17.80 -15.30
CA SER A 276 -15.85 -17.86 -13.96
C SER A 276 -15.01 -18.78 -13.06
N ARG A 277 -14.62 -18.25 -11.88
CA ARG A 277 -13.86 -19.02 -10.89
C ARG A 277 -14.80 -19.64 -9.87
N PHE A 278 -14.51 -20.86 -9.45
CA PHE A 278 -15.13 -21.47 -8.30
C PHE A 278 -14.68 -20.74 -7.03
N ALA A 279 -15.61 -20.52 -6.09
CA ALA A 279 -15.34 -19.79 -4.86
C ALA A 279 -15.96 -20.53 -3.66
N GLY A 280 -15.27 -20.51 -2.52
CA GLY A 280 -15.72 -21.14 -1.27
C GLY A 280 -17.09 -20.71 -0.76
N GLN A 281 -17.61 -19.56 -1.19
CA GLN A 281 -18.92 -19.03 -0.80
C GLN A 281 -19.76 -18.64 -2.03
N GLY A 282 -20.30 -19.65 -2.71
CA GLY A 282 -21.09 -19.47 -3.93
C GLY A 282 -22.30 -20.39 -4.02
N PHE A 283 -23.12 -20.13 -5.04
CA PHE A 283 -24.22 -21.01 -5.44
C PHE A 283 -23.98 -21.49 -6.87
N TYR A 284 -24.27 -22.76 -7.12
CA TYR A 284 -23.98 -23.43 -8.38
C TYR A 284 -25.17 -24.28 -8.83
N CYS A 285 -25.22 -24.56 -10.13
CA CYS A 285 -26.19 -25.45 -10.75
C CYS A 285 -25.44 -26.56 -11.49
N TRP A 286 -26.05 -27.75 -11.56
CA TRP A 286 -25.60 -28.80 -12.46
C TRP A 286 -25.86 -28.41 -13.92
N VAL A 287 -24.93 -28.74 -14.81
CA VAL A 287 -25.15 -28.62 -16.25
C VAL A 287 -25.91 -29.87 -16.70
N VAL A 288 -27.18 -29.69 -17.08
CA VAL A 288 -28.02 -30.79 -17.56
C VAL A 288 -27.58 -31.15 -18.98
N HIS A 289 -26.91 -32.29 -19.14
CA HIS A 289 -26.56 -32.86 -20.44
C HIS A 289 -27.74 -33.66 -20.99
N ASP A 290 -28.90 -33.03 -21.20
CA ASP A 290 -29.99 -33.69 -21.92
C ASP A 290 -29.61 -33.76 -23.39
N ALA A 291 -29.21 -34.95 -23.84
CA ALA A 291 -28.85 -35.23 -25.23
C ALA A 291 -30.03 -35.05 -26.21
N THR A 292 -31.26 -34.87 -25.72
CA THR A 292 -32.48 -34.90 -26.54
C THR A 292 -33.31 -33.60 -26.54
N GLN A 293 -33.02 -32.60 -25.72
CA GLN A 293 -33.77 -31.32 -25.73
C GLN A 293 -32.89 -30.10 -25.48
N ARG A 294 -32.25 -29.58 -26.54
CA ARG A 294 -31.74 -28.20 -26.54
C ARG A 294 -32.92 -27.23 -26.77
N PRO A 295 -33.23 -26.31 -25.86
CA PRO A 295 -34.24 -25.28 -26.12
C PRO A 295 -33.77 -24.37 -27.27
N ALA A 296 -34.65 -24.18 -28.26
CA ALA A 296 -34.37 -23.45 -29.50
C ALA A 296 -33.93 -21.99 -29.31
N SER A 297 -34.07 -21.41 -28.11
CA SER A 297 -33.73 -20.01 -27.82
C SER A 297 -32.23 -19.73 -27.79
N ALA A 298 -31.37 -20.70 -27.47
CA ALA A 298 -29.91 -20.50 -27.52
C ALA A 298 -29.36 -20.49 -28.95
N ASN A 299 -30.00 -21.23 -29.86
CA ASN A 299 -29.62 -21.30 -31.28
C ASN A 299 -30.05 -20.07 -32.09
N ILE A 300 -31.03 -19.30 -31.61
CA ILE A 300 -31.49 -18.08 -32.32
C ILE A 300 -30.45 -16.96 -32.14
N LEU A 301 -29.91 -16.75 -30.93
CA LEU A 301 -28.89 -15.73 -30.71
C LEU A 301 -27.50 -16.15 -31.25
N GLN A 302 -27.13 -17.43 -31.13
CA GLN A 302 -25.90 -17.93 -31.77
C GLN A 302 -26.03 -18.03 -33.30
N GLY A 303 -27.23 -18.26 -33.82
CA GLY A 303 -27.54 -18.30 -35.25
C GLY A 303 -27.56 -16.92 -35.90
N ILE A 304 -27.94 -15.88 -35.17
CA ILE A 304 -27.85 -14.48 -35.64
C ILE A 304 -26.39 -14.01 -35.68
N TRP A 305 -25.55 -14.41 -34.71
CA TRP A 305 -24.11 -14.12 -34.77
C TRP A 305 -23.35 -14.97 -35.81
N ARG A 306 -23.75 -16.21 -36.06
CA ARG A 306 -23.14 -17.05 -37.12
C ARG A 306 -23.58 -16.67 -38.53
N ARG A 307 -24.82 -16.20 -38.74
CA ARG A 307 -25.30 -15.79 -40.08
C ARG A 307 -24.78 -14.45 -40.58
N VAL A 308 -24.10 -13.67 -39.73
CA VAL A 308 -23.37 -12.46 -40.15
C VAL A 308 -21.89 -12.77 -40.48
N SER A 309 -21.38 -13.95 -40.13
CA SER A 309 -19.95 -14.33 -40.27
C SER A 309 -19.68 -15.38 -41.37
N SER A 310 -20.72 -15.99 -41.95
CA SER A 310 -20.52 -17.20 -42.77
C SER A 310 -20.46 -16.98 -44.28
N ASN A 311 -19.88 -15.88 -44.80
CA ASN A 311 -19.61 -15.76 -46.25
C ASN A 311 -18.55 -14.70 -46.66
N SER A 312 -17.43 -14.59 -45.92
CA SER A 312 -16.18 -13.96 -46.43
C SER A 312 -15.04 -14.18 -45.42
N SER A 313 -14.27 -15.27 -45.59
CA SER A 313 -13.17 -15.62 -44.67
C SER A 313 -12.07 -14.56 -44.55
N GLU A 314 -11.98 -13.61 -45.49
CA GLU A 314 -11.01 -12.51 -45.46
C GLU A 314 -11.53 -11.26 -44.72
N GLU A 315 -12.84 -10.97 -44.72
CA GLU A 315 -13.39 -9.78 -44.05
C GLU A 315 -13.44 -9.93 -42.52
N ASP A 316 -13.68 -11.15 -42.03
CA ASP A 316 -13.73 -11.44 -40.58
C ASP A 316 -12.36 -11.28 -39.89
N SER A 317 -11.25 -11.47 -40.60
CA SER A 317 -9.90 -11.25 -40.06
C SER A 317 -9.60 -9.76 -39.92
N SER A 318 -10.01 -8.96 -40.90
CA SER A 318 -9.86 -7.50 -40.89
C SER A 318 -10.63 -6.85 -39.74
N LEU A 319 -11.85 -7.33 -39.47
CA LEU A 319 -12.68 -6.80 -38.38
C LEU A 319 -12.12 -7.13 -36.99
N LYS A 320 -11.59 -8.34 -36.78
CA LYS A 320 -10.92 -8.72 -35.52
C LYS A 320 -9.62 -7.93 -35.29
N ALA A 321 -8.86 -7.69 -36.34
CA ALA A 321 -7.66 -6.86 -36.30
C ALA A 321 -7.99 -5.42 -35.87
N LEU A 322 -9.06 -4.85 -36.45
CA LEU A 322 -9.55 -3.52 -36.09
C LEU A 322 -10.01 -3.46 -34.63
N GLU A 323 -10.76 -4.46 -34.14
CA GLU A 323 -11.18 -4.54 -32.74
C GLU A 323 -9.98 -4.54 -31.77
N LEU A 324 -8.93 -5.33 -32.08
CA LEU A 324 -7.74 -5.41 -31.24
C LEU A 324 -6.97 -4.08 -31.22
N SER A 325 -6.86 -3.41 -32.36
CA SER A 325 -6.28 -2.07 -32.46
C SER A 325 -7.05 -1.05 -31.61
N GLN A 326 -8.38 -1.04 -31.69
CA GLN A 326 -9.24 -0.16 -30.89
C GLN A 326 -9.09 -0.42 -29.39
N LEU A 327 -8.98 -1.70 -28.98
CA LEU A 327 -8.72 -2.05 -27.58
C LEU A 327 -7.34 -1.58 -27.11
N ASN A 328 -6.31 -1.69 -27.95
CA ASN A 328 -4.96 -1.17 -27.64
C ASN A 328 -4.98 0.35 -27.44
N GLU A 329 -5.64 1.11 -28.34
CA GLU A 329 -5.82 2.56 -28.19
C GLU A 329 -6.60 2.93 -26.92
N GLN A 330 -7.69 2.20 -26.65
CA GLN A 330 -8.48 2.38 -25.44
C GLN A 330 -7.66 2.10 -24.18
N PHE A 331 -6.83 1.05 -24.20
CA PHE A 331 -5.91 0.73 -23.11
C PHE A 331 -4.94 1.89 -22.86
N ILE A 332 -4.29 2.41 -23.89
CA ILE A 332 -3.32 3.51 -23.79
C ILE A 332 -3.99 4.75 -23.17
N LYS A 333 -5.18 5.12 -23.65
CA LYS A 333 -5.94 6.25 -23.10
C LYS A 333 -6.26 6.06 -21.61
N ASN A 334 -6.75 4.88 -21.24
CA ASN A 334 -7.07 4.56 -19.85
C ASN A 334 -5.82 4.48 -18.97
N TRP A 335 -4.69 4.02 -19.52
CA TRP A 335 -3.41 3.97 -18.82
C TRP A 335 -2.90 5.38 -18.51
N ILE A 336 -2.92 6.30 -19.47
CA ILE A 336 -2.56 7.72 -19.25
C ILE A 336 -3.44 8.35 -18.17
N GLN A 337 -4.75 8.08 -18.23
CA GLN A 337 -5.68 8.54 -17.20
C GLN A 337 -5.36 7.94 -15.82
N CYS A 338 -5.04 6.64 -15.76
CA CYS A 338 -4.64 5.97 -14.53
C CYS A 338 -3.35 6.56 -13.93
N GLU A 339 -2.32 6.82 -14.75
CA GLU A 339 -1.09 7.46 -14.28
C GLU A 339 -1.30 8.93 -13.88
N THR A 340 -2.23 9.64 -14.52
CA THR A 340 -2.62 11.00 -14.10
C THR A 340 -3.25 10.99 -12.70
N GLU A 341 -4.21 10.09 -12.45
CA GLU A 341 -4.83 9.94 -11.12
C GLU A 341 -3.81 9.47 -10.08
N LYS A 342 -2.87 8.60 -10.46
CA LYS A 342 -1.74 8.18 -9.61
C LYS A 342 -0.88 9.37 -9.21
N LEU A 343 -0.44 10.19 -10.17
CA LEU A 343 0.36 11.39 -9.92
C LEU A 343 -0.37 12.37 -9.00
N LYS A 344 -1.68 12.57 -9.23
CA LYS A 344 -2.52 13.43 -8.39
C LYS A 344 -2.53 12.95 -6.94
N LEU A 345 -2.78 11.66 -6.73
CA LEU A 345 -2.76 11.03 -5.41
C LEU A 345 -1.39 11.16 -4.73
N GLU A 346 -0.31 10.83 -5.43
CA GLU A 346 1.06 10.89 -4.88
C GLU A 346 1.44 12.32 -4.52
N THR A 347 1.11 13.29 -5.37
CA THR A 347 1.38 14.71 -5.10
C THR A 347 0.59 15.21 -3.91
N ALA A 348 -0.70 14.84 -3.81
CA ALA A 348 -1.54 15.21 -2.67
C ALA A 348 -1.00 14.58 -1.38
N PHE A 349 -0.68 13.29 -1.40
CA PHE A 349 -0.19 12.58 -0.23
C PHE A 349 1.16 13.12 0.24
N TYR A 350 2.11 13.35 -0.67
CA TYR A 350 3.39 13.98 -0.36
C TYR A 350 3.23 15.37 0.29
N LYS A 351 2.35 16.22 -0.26
CA LYS A 351 2.06 17.54 0.32
C LYS A 351 1.46 17.43 1.72
N SER A 352 0.55 16.48 1.93
CA SER A 352 -0.02 16.21 3.25
C SER A 352 1.04 15.76 4.24
N VAL A 353 1.92 14.84 3.87
CA VAL A 353 3.02 14.37 4.73
C VAL A 353 3.96 15.52 5.11
N LYS A 354 4.32 16.39 4.17
CA LYS A 354 5.12 17.59 4.46
C LYS A 354 4.43 18.57 5.41
N LYS A 355 3.13 18.82 5.20
CA LYS A 355 2.33 19.68 6.10
C LYS A 355 2.24 19.06 7.50
N TYR A 356 2.07 17.74 7.59
CA TYR A 356 2.07 17.03 8.87
C TYR A 356 3.42 17.13 9.58
N ALA A 357 4.54 16.97 8.89
CA ALA A 357 5.85 17.12 9.51
C ALA A 357 6.06 18.51 10.13
N HIS A 358 5.57 19.56 9.47
CA HIS A 358 5.57 20.91 10.02
C HIS A 358 4.66 21.04 11.26
N LEU A 359 3.43 20.51 11.20
CA LEU A 359 2.50 20.49 12.34
C LEU A 359 3.04 19.69 13.52
N CYS A 360 3.72 18.57 13.28
CA CYS A 360 4.34 17.74 14.31
C CYS A 360 5.46 18.50 15.04
N LYS A 361 6.31 19.20 14.29
CA LYS A 361 7.32 20.09 14.87
C LYS A 361 6.68 21.23 15.67
N GLU A 362 5.63 21.87 15.14
CA GLU A 362 4.86 22.91 15.85
C GLU A 362 4.23 22.36 17.14
N LYS A 363 3.68 21.14 17.11
CA LYS A 363 3.12 20.44 18.27
C LYS A 363 4.16 20.30 19.37
N LEU A 364 5.32 19.71 19.06
CA LEU A 364 6.39 19.46 20.02
C LEU A 364 6.94 20.76 20.62
N GLN A 365 7.14 21.78 19.79
CA GLN A 365 7.54 23.12 20.20
C GLN A 365 6.52 23.74 21.16
N THR A 366 5.23 23.67 20.81
CA THR A 366 4.14 24.25 21.60
C THR A 366 3.99 23.55 22.95
N VAL A 367 4.07 22.22 22.98
CA VAL A 367 4.01 21.45 24.22
C VAL A 367 5.18 21.81 25.14
N LYS A 368 6.40 21.92 24.59
CA LYS A 368 7.58 22.37 25.34
C LYS A 368 7.38 23.77 25.91
N GLU A 369 6.93 24.73 25.11
CA GLU A 369 6.69 26.11 25.57
C GLU A 369 5.56 26.22 26.60
N ALA A 370 4.50 25.42 26.44
CA ALA A 370 3.40 25.34 27.40
C ALA A 370 3.88 24.81 28.76
N ASP A 371 4.71 23.76 28.77
CA ASP A 371 5.33 23.22 29.99
C ASP A 371 6.20 24.28 30.69
N HIS A 372 7.05 24.99 29.94
CA HIS A 372 7.88 26.07 30.50
C HIS A 372 7.04 27.19 31.13
N LYS A 373 5.99 27.65 30.44
CA LYS A 373 5.09 28.70 30.95
C LYS A 373 4.32 28.24 32.19
N MET A 374 3.89 26.98 32.21
CA MET A 374 3.23 26.39 33.36
C MET A 374 4.15 26.38 34.57
N ILE A 375 5.38 25.89 34.42
CA ILE A 375 6.38 25.82 35.49
C ILE A 375 6.77 27.22 35.98
N GLU A 376 6.97 28.18 35.07
CA GLU A 376 7.28 29.56 35.44
C GLU A 376 6.12 30.21 36.20
N SER A 377 4.87 29.97 35.80
CA SER A 377 3.68 30.42 36.54
C SER A 377 3.64 29.83 37.96
N PHE A 378 3.94 28.54 38.12
CA PHE A 378 4.03 27.91 39.44
C PHE A 378 5.21 28.42 40.26
N ARG A 379 6.36 28.68 39.64
CA ARG A 379 7.52 29.27 40.33
C ARG A 379 7.20 30.67 40.86
N GLN A 380 6.62 31.53 40.02
CA GLN A 380 6.28 32.91 40.39
C GLN A 380 5.20 32.98 41.47
N ASN A 381 4.15 32.17 41.37
CA ASN A 381 3.02 32.25 42.30
C ASN A 381 3.24 31.40 43.58
N TRP A 382 3.92 30.26 43.46
CA TRP A 382 3.97 29.21 44.50
C TRP A 382 5.38 28.87 44.99
N ALA A 383 6.44 29.43 44.42
CA ALA A 383 7.83 29.09 44.73
C ALA A 383 8.13 27.58 44.60
N ILE A 384 7.43 26.90 43.67
CA ILE A 384 7.70 25.50 43.35
C ILE A 384 8.89 25.46 42.39
N GLU A 385 10.03 24.98 42.88
CA GLU A 385 11.27 24.85 42.11
C GLU A 385 11.32 23.49 41.41
N ASN A 386 10.60 23.36 40.29
CA ASN A 386 10.81 22.25 39.37
C ASN A 386 11.59 22.75 38.14
N PRO A 387 12.59 22.00 37.65
CA PRO A 387 13.21 22.28 36.37
C PRO A 387 12.21 21.98 35.24
N PRO A 388 12.20 22.77 34.15
CA PRO A 388 11.42 22.46 32.97
C PRO A 388 11.91 21.18 32.30
N TYR A 389 11.00 20.45 31.66
CA TYR A 389 11.36 19.26 30.91
C TYR A 389 12.17 19.66 29.67
N GLU A 390 13.42 19.20 29.60
CA GLU A 390 14.29 19.42 28.43
C GLU A 390 13.91 18.45 27.31
N LEU A 391 13.03 18.89 26.40
CA LEU A 391 12.71 18.18 25.17
C LEU A 391 13.61 18.66 24.02
N ASP A 392 14.39 17.76 23.42
CA ASP A 392 15.00 17.98 22.10
C ASP A 392 13.95 17.68 21.02
N VAL A 393 13.45 18.74 20.40
CA VAL A 393 12.37 18.66 19.41
C VAL A 393 12.80 17.86 18.19
N GLU A 394 14.07 17.94 17.78
CA GLU A 394 14.54 17.24 16.59
C GLU A 394 14.76 15.75 16.86
N GLU A 395 15.22 15.39 18.07
CA GLU A 395 15.35 13.99 18.48
C GLU A 395 13.98 13.31 18.59
N GLU A 396 13.01 13.96 19.23
CA GLU A 396 11.65 13.43 19.36
C GLU A 396 10.96 13.33 18.00
N LEU A 397 11.14 14.32 17.12
CA LEU A 397 10.61 14.27 15.76
C LEU A 397 11.19 13.07 15.00
N ASN A 398 12.50 12.84 15.10
CA ASN A 398 13.15 11.69 14.48
C ASN A 398 12.64 10.37 15.05
N ASP A 399 12.42 10.27 16.36
CA ASP A 399 11.85 9.07 17.00
C ASP A 399 10.44 8.77 16.51
N VAL A 400 9.59 9.80 16.33
CA VAL A 400 8.24 9.65 15.76
C VAL A 400 8.30 8.99 14.38
N PHE A 401 9.17 9.44 13.49
CA PHE A 401 9.26 8.88 12.14
C PHE A 401 10.11 7.60 12.07
N ALA A 402 11.06 7.38 12.98
CA ALA A 402 11.82 6.12 13.07
C ALA A 402 10.92 4.95 13.46
N LYS A 403 9.85 5.24 14.23
CA LYS A 403 8.78 4.28 14.57
C LYS A 403 7.91 3.90 13.36
N ASN A 404 8.08 4.50 12.19
CA ASN A 404 7.43 4.11 10.94
C ASN A 404 8.09 2.84 10.36
N HIS A 405 8.08 1.75 11.14
CA HIS A 405 8.65 0.46 10.79
C HIS A 405 7.59 -0.47 10.21
N GLY A 406 8.03 -1.47 9.45
CA GLY A 406 7.15 -2.48 8.89
C GLY A 406 6.74 -2.17 7.45
N THR A 407 5.44 -2.15 7.16
CA THR A 407 4.88 -2.02 5.81
C THR A 407 4.92 -0.61 5.25
N VAL A 408 5.30 0.38 6.06
CA VAL A 408 5.49 1.79 5.69
C VAL A 408 6.98 2.15 5.72
N GLY A 409 7.37 3.14 4.92
CA GLY A 409 8.72 3.67 4.85
C GLY A 409 8.84 4.69 3.72
N PHE A 410 10.00 4.77 3.07
CA PHE A 410 10.20 5.68 1.95
C PHE A 410 9.33 5.35 0.72
N TYR A 411 9.14 6.35 -0.16
CA TYR A 411 8.35 6.23 -1.38
C TYR A 411 8.75 5.01 -2.22
N THR A 412 7.84 4.04 -2.35
CA THR A 412 8.07 2.83 -3.15
C THR A 412 6.89 2.67 -4.08
N PRO A 413 7.02 3.11 -5.35
CA PRO A 413 5.90 3.04 -6.27
C PRO A 413 5.54 1.58 -6.50
N ARG A 414 4.24 1.30 -6.55
CA ARG A 414 3.78 0.00 -7.03
C ARG A 414 4.33 -0.22 -8.44
N PRO A 415 4.83 -1.42 -8.79
CA PRO A 415 5.32 -1.70 -10.13
C PRO A 415 4.28 -1.26 -11.17
N ALA A 416 4.74 -0.53 -12.18
CA ALA A 416 3.86 -0.05 -13.24
C ALA A 416 3.09 -1.22 -13.86
N LEU A 417 1.88 -0.95 -14.36
CA LEU A 417 1.12 -1.95 -15.10
C LEU A 417 1.95 -2.40 -16.29
N GLN A 418 2.27 -3.69 -16.35
CA GLN A 418 2.97 -4.27 -17.49
C GLN A 418 2.10 -4.09 -18.73
N PHE A 419 2.71 -3.49 -19.74
CA PHE A 419 2.09 -3.21 -21.02
C PHE A 419 2.79 -4.04 -22.08
N GLU A 420 1.98 -4.79 -22.81
CA GLU A 420 2.38 -5.65 -23.94
C GLU A 420 1.44 -5.30 -25.09
N MET A 421 1.99 -5.00 -26.27
CA MET A 421 1.19 -4.77 -27.46
C MET A 421 1.11 -6.05 -28.28
N TYR A 422 -0.08 -6.34 -28.78
CA TYR A 422 -0.32 -7.45 -29.67
C TYR A 422 -0.59 -6.92 -31.07
N ASP A 423 -0.01 -7.56 -32.08
CA ASP A 423 -0.28 -7.26 -33.48
C ASP A 423 -1.66 -7.77 -33.88
N ILE A 424 -2.05 -7.49 -35.13
CA ILE A 424 -3.31 -7.94 -35.71
C ILE A 424 -3.49 -9.47 -35.72
N TYR A 425 -2.41 -10.23 -35.57
CA TYR A 425 -2.41 -11.69 -35.52
C TYR A 425 -2.46 -12.24 -34.10
N GLY A 426 -2.45 -11.36 -33.09
CA GLY A 426 -2.39 -11.73 -31.68
C GLY A 426 -0.99 -12.13 -31.21
N THR A 427 0.04 -11.90 -32.01
CA THR A 427 1.44 -12.11 -31.62
C THR A 427 1.94 -10.89 -30.86
N LEU A 428 2.86 -11.07 -29.91
CA LEU A 428 3.47 -9.95 -29.21
C LEU A 428 4.26 -9.08 -30.22
N ALA A 429 3.81 -7.86 -30.44
CA ALA A 429 4.32 -6.94 -31.44
C ALA A 429 5.45 -6.05 -30.93
N SER A 430 5.60 -5.94 -29.61
CA SER A 430 6.55 -5.02 -28.99
C SER A 430 7.42 -5.71 -27.95
N GLN A 431 8.55 -5.07 -27.64
CA GLN A 431 9.35 -5.41 -26.48
C GLN A 431 8.50 -5.25 -25.20
N PRO A 432 8.96 -5.67 -24.01
CA PRO A 432 8.23 -5.32 -22.80
C PRO A 432 8.33 -3.82 -22.53
N TRP A 433 7.31 -3.23 -21.90
CA TRP A 433 7.34 -1.81 -21.53
C TRP A 433 8.54 -1.42 -20.65
N LEU A 434 9.01 -0.18 -20.78
CA LEU A 434 10.23 0.31 -20.11
C LEU A 434 10.14 0.33 -18.59
N PHE A 435 8.94 0.43 -17.99
CA PHE A 435 8.73 0.49 -16.54
C PHE A 435 7.95 -0.74 -16.04
N GLY A 436 8.19 -1.16 -14.79
CA GLY A 436 7.48 -2.31 -14.19
C GLY A 436 7.85 -3.68 -14.77
N THR A 437 8.84 -3.73 -15.66
CA THR A 437 9.35 -4.98 -16.25
C THR A 437 10.47 -5.53 -15.37
N ASN A 438 10.55 -6.86 -15.25
CA ASN A 438 11.64 -7.51 -14.51
C ASN A 438 12.95 -7.39 -15.31
N LEU A 439 14.08 -7.14 -14.64
CA LEU A 439 15.39 -6.97 -15.28
C LEU A 439 15.72 -8.09 -16.29
N ASN A 440 15.39 -9.34 -15.98
CA ASN A 440 15.68 -10.50 -16.84
C ASN A 440 14.87 -10.54 -18.15
N LYS A 441 13.83 -9.70 -18.28
CA LYS A 441 12.98 -9.64 -19.47
C LYS A 441 13.35 -8.50 -20.42
N TYR A 442 14.22 -7.57 -20.01
CA TYR A 442 14.56 -6.44 -20.87
C TYR A 442 15.35 -6.89 -22.10
N PRO A 443 15.24 -6.16 -23.23
CA PRO A 443 16.21 -6.27 -24.29
C PRO A 443 17.57 -5.75 -23.82
N HIS A 444 18.64 -6.40 -24.26
CA HIS A 444 20.01 -6.10 -23.85
C HIS A 444 20.84 -5.61 -25.04
N GLU A 445 21.82 -4.75 -24.76
CA GLU A 445 22.86 -4.31 -25.72
C GLU A 445 24.21 -4.85 -25.25
N GLY A 446 25.02 -5.39 -26.18
CA GLY A 446 26.40 -5.81 -25.90
C GLY A 446 26.55 -6.74 -24.68
N ASP A 447 27.16 -6.22 -23.61
CA ASP A 447 27.50 -6.86 -22.32
C ASP A 447 26.30 -7.37 -21.49
N GLU A 448 25.17 -7.67 -22.14
CA GLU A 448 23.95 -8.17 -21.53
C GLU A 448 23.37 -7.20 -20.47
N ILE A 449 23.48 -5.89 -20.68
CA ILE A 449 22.91 -4.85 -19.82
C ILE A 449 21.61 -4.32 -20.47
N PRO A 450 20.54 -4.02 -19.70
CA PRO A 450 19.33 -3.42 -20.25
C PRO A 450 19.61 -2.12 -21.02
N ILE A 451 19.10 -2.03 -22.25
CA ILE A 451 19.34 -0.89 -23.17
C ILE A 451 19.06 0.45 -22.49
N VAL A 452 17.95 0.53 -21.74
CA VAL A 452 17.52 1.75 -21.04
C VAL A 452 18.59 2.24 -20.06
N LEU A 453 19.15 1.33 -19.27
CA LEU A 453 20.19 1.66 -18.29
C LEU A 453 21.49 2.10 -18.99
N SER A 454 21.94 1.33 -19.99
CA SER A 454 23.13 1.63 -20.78
C SER A 454 23.08 3.03 -21.40
N LYS A 455 22.00 3.34 -22.14
CA LYS A 455 21.85 4.63 -22.84
C LYS A 455 21.73 5.81 -21.86
N LEU A 456 21.01 5.65 -20.74
CA LEU A 456 20.90 6.69 -19.71
C LEU A 456 22.24 6.99 -19.04
N LEU A 457 23.01 5.96 -18.66
CA LEU A 457 24.31 6.14 -18.02
C LEU A 457 25.36 6.67 -18.99
N ALA A 458 25.33 6.24 -20.26
CA ALA A 458 26.19 6.80 -21.30
C ALA A 458 25.93 8.31 -21.51
N LYS A 459 24.65 8.73 -21.55
CA LYS A 459 24.30 10.15 -21.61
C LYS A 459 24.67 10.88 -20.31
N ALA A 460 24.46 10.26 -19.15
CA ALA A 460 24.83 10.85 -17.86
C ALA A 460 26.33 11.15 -17.79
N SER A 461 27.16 10.24 -18.30
CA SER A 461 28.63 10.37 -18.36
C SER A 461 29.12 11.50 -19.27
N SER A 462 28.23 12.12 -20.07
CA SER A 462 28.59 13.28 -20.89
C SER A 462 28.45 14.63 -20.15
N PHE A 463 27.94 14.63 -18.92
CA PHE A 463 27.81 15.81 -18.08
C PHE A 463 28.92 15.89 -17.03
N GLU A 464 29.08 17.07 -16.45
CA GLU A 464 30.06 17.29 -15.37
C GLU A 464 29.68 16.50 -14.10
N PRO A 465 30.63 15.82 -13.43
CA PRO A 465 30.38 15.04 -12.21
C PRO A 465 29.65 15.82 -11.10
N GLU A 466 29.97 17.10 -10.93
CA GLU A 466 29.31 17.99 -9.95
C GLU A 466 27.81 18.15 -10.23
N GLU A 467 27.43 18.28 -11.50
CA GLU A 467 26.02 18.38 -11.89
C GLU A 467 25.30 17.05 -11.62
N ILE A 468 25.93 15.92 -11.97
CA ILE A 468 25.40 14.59 -11.71
C ILE A 468 25.15 14.38 -10.20
N ALA A 469 26.15 14.68 -9.36
CA ALA A 469 26.02 14.57 -7.91
C ALA A 469 24.88 15.45 -7.39
N LYS A 470 24.78 16.70 -7.86
CA LYS A 470 23.68 17.61 -7.53
C LYS A 470 22.30 17.05 -7.91
N GLN A 471 22.17 16.37 -9.05
CA GLN A 471 20.89 15.78 -9.47
C GLN A 471 20.52 14.48 -8.73
N TRP A 472 21.50 13.75 -8.21
CA TRP A 472 21.22 12.63 -7.29
C TRP A 472 20.71 13.12 -5.93
N LEU A 473 21.21 14.28 -5.46
CA LEU A 473 20.75 14.93 -4.22
C LEU A 473 19.41 15.65 -4.36
N SER A 474 19.00 16.01 -5.58
CA SER A 474 17.78 16.81 -5.77
C SER A 474 16.51 15.99 -5.47
N PRO A 475 15.43 16.62 -4.97
CA PRO A 475 14.13 15.97 -4.83
C PRO A 475 13.67 15.36 -6.17
N LEU A 476 13.02 14.19 -6.11
CA LEU A 476 12.49 13.55 -7.31
C LEU A 476 11.26 14.33 -7.80
N ASP A 477 11.36 14.99 -8.95
CA ASP A 477 10.23 15.72 -9.54
C ASP A 477 9.28 14.74 -10.24
N SER A 478 8.25 14.32 -9.50
CA SER A 478 7.26 13.34 -9.99
C SER A 478 6.46 13.86 -11.19
N ILE A 479 6.26 15.18 -11.31
CA ILE A 479 5.52 15.78 -12.43
C ILE A 479 6.38 15.73 -13.69
N THR A 480 7.65 16.13 -13.59
CA THR A 480 8.59 16.05 -14.71
C THR A 480 8.77 14.61 -15.16
N VAL A 481 8.99 13.67 -14.22
CA VAL A 481 9.09 12.24 -14.52
C VAL A 481 7.84 11.72 -15.23
N TYR A 482 6.63 12.10 -14.77
CA TYR A 482 5.38 11.70 -15.44
C TYR A 482 5.31 12.19 -16.88
N ASN A 483 5.66 13.46 -17.13
CA ASN A 483 5.68 14.01 -18.49
C ASN A 483 6.69 13.27 -19.37
N MET A 484 7.88 12.97 -18.83
CA MET A 484 8.90 12.19 -19.53
C MET A 484 8.44 10.77 -19.86
N LYS A 485 7.70 10.11 -18.96
CA LYS A 485 7.08 8.80 -19.24
C LYS A 485 6.05 8.87 -20.35
N ARG A 486 5.25 9.94 -20.41
CA ARG A 486 4.29 10.15 -21.48
C ARG A 486 4.98 10.36 -22.83
N ASP A 487 6.06 11.15 -22.86
CA ASP A 487 6.86 11.33 -24.06
C ASP A 487 7.50 10.00 -24.50
N CYS A 488 7.99 9.22 -23.54
CA CYS A 488 8.52 7.89 -23.78
C CYS A 488 7.46 6.92 -24.33
N LEU A 489 6.25 6.95 -23.77
CA LEU A 489 5.15 6.13 -24.27
C LEU A 489 4.82 6.50 -25.72
N ASN A 490 4.75 7.80 -26.05
CA ASN A 490 4.46 8.24 -27.40
C ASN A 490 5.52 7.74 -28.41
N GLU A 491 6.80 7.82 -28.07
CA GLU A 491 7.86 7.28 -28.94
C GLU A 491 7.82 5.75 -29.01
N TYR A 492 7.51 5.09 -27.89
CA TYR A 492 7.40 3.65 -27.80
C TYR A 492 6.27 3.09 -28.66
N LEU A 493 5.12 3.75 -28.70
CA LEU A 493 4.00 3.37 -29.57
C LEU A 493 4.37 3.46 -31.06
N ASN A 494 5.37 4.27 -31.42
CA ASN A 494 5.81 4.43 -32.80
C ASN A 494 6.87 3.40 -33.24
N SER A 495 7.83 3.03 -32.37
CA SER A 495 8.93 2.14 -32.73
C SER A 495 8.93 0.77 -32.06
N SER A 496 8.27 0.62 -30.90
CA SER A 496 8.24 -0.61 -30.10
C SER A 496 9.62 -1.17 -29.67
N GLU A 497 10.71 -0.45 -29.92
CA GLU A 497 12.09 -0.83 -29.66
C GLU A 497 12.78 0.14 -28.70
N HIS A 498 13.35 -0.37 -27.62
CA HIS A 498 13.94 0.45 -26.55
C HIS A 498 15.09 1.32 -27.06
N ALA A 499 15.96 0.81 -27.94
CA ALA A 499 17.10 1.56 -28.47
C ALA A 499 16.62 2.81 -29.24
N SER A 500 15.70 2.62 -30.18
CA SER A 500 15.13 3.71 -30.99
C SER A 500 14.39 4.75 -30.13
N VAL A 501 13.60 4.30 -29.14
CA VAL A 501 12.93 5.19 -28.20
C VAL A 501 13.94 6.04 -27.44
N MET A 502 14.95 5.40 -26.84
CA MET A 502 15.93 6.10 -26.03
C MET A 502 16.76 7.08 -26.86
N GLU A 503 17.18 6.72 -28.08
CA GLU A 503 17.92 7.64 -28.96
C GLU A 503 17.13 8.92 -29.25
N LYS A 504 15.85 8.80 -29.61
CA LYS A 504 15.00 9.98 -29.86
C LYS A 504 14.77 10.82 -28.62
N LEU A 505 14.56 10.21 -27.46
CA LEU A 505 14.34 10.94 -26.21
C LEU A 505 15.60 11.65 -25.73
N LEU A 506 16.77 11.00 -25.81
CA LEU A 506 18.05 11.58 -25.39
C LEU A 506 18.51 12.73 -26.30
N LEU A 507 18.03 12.80 -27.55
CA LEU A 507 18.17 13.98 -28.40
C LEU A 507 17.31 15.17 -27.91
N LYS A 508 16.17 14.90 -27.28
CA LYS A 508 15.29 15.95 -26.70
C LYS A 508 15.76 16.35 -25.30
N TRP A 509 16.26 15.41 -24.51
CA TRP A 509 16.64 15.63 -23.12
C TRP A 509 18.12 16.00 -22.99
N GLN A 510 18.39 17.31 -23.01
CA GLN A 510 19.75 17.84 -22.87
C GLN A 510 20.14 18.21 -21.44
N SER A 511 19.20 18.21 -20.48
CA SER A 511 19.50 18.53 -19.09
C SER A 511 19.90 17.27 -18.29
N PRO A 512 20.95 17.34 -17.45
CA PRO A 512 21.32 16.24 -16.56
C PRO A 512 20.19 15.88 -15.58
N ALA A 513 19.35 16.85 -15.19
CA ALA A 513 18.22 16.63 -14.28
C ALA A 513 17.24 15.60 -14.86
N ASN A 514 16.88 15.75 -16.15
CA ASN A 514 15.97 14.83 -16.83
C ASN A 514 16.54 13.40 -16.82
N ILE A 515 17.82 13.25 -17.17
CA ILE A 515 18.47 11.93 -17.26
C ILE A 515 18.50 11.23 -15.91
N ILE A 516 18.97 11.92 -14.86
CA ILE A 516 19.10 11.34 -13.53
C ILE A 516 17.73 11.10 -12.88
N HIS A 517 16.76 12.00 -13.04
CA HIS A 517 15.41 11.82 -12.50
C HIS A 517 14.69 10.64 -13.17
N PHE A 518 14.83 10.49 -14.48
CA PHE A 518 14.25 9.35 -15.20
C PHE A 518 14.91 8.03 -14.83
N LEU A 519 16.24 8.00 -14.69
CA LEU A 519 16.98 6.83 -14.19
C LEU A 519 16.51 6.43 -12.79
N ARG A 520 16.38 7.40 -11.88
CA ARG A 520 15.89 7.17 -10.51
C ARG A 520 14.47 6.62 -10.51
N ALA A 521 13.57 7.21 -11.29
CA ALA A 521 12.21 6.72 -11.44
C ALA A 521 12.16 5.29 -12.01
N TRP A 522 12.99 5.00 -13.01
CA TRP A 522 13.10 3.67 -13.60
C TRP A 522 13.55 2.64 -12.57
N LEU A 523 14.60 2.94 -11.79
CA LEU A 523 15.09 2.08 -10.71
C LEU A 523 14.02 1.84 -9.64
N LEU A 524 13.23 2.87 -9.28
CA LEU A 524 12.16 2.76 -8.29
C LEU A 524 10.99 1.88 -8.74
N GLU A 525 10.70 1.83 -10.04
CA GLU A 525 9.59 1.05 -10.60
C GLU A 525 9.95 -0.36 -11.06
N LEU A 526 11.20 -0.78 -10.86
CA LEU A 526 11.55 -2.19 -10.99
C LEU A 526 10.70 -3.04 -10.01
N PRO A 527 10.16 -4.20 -10.44
CA PRO A 527 9.38 -5.09 -9.59
C PRO A 527 10.09 -5.56 -8.32
N ASP A 528 11.42 -5.67 -8.39
CA ASP A 528 12.31 -5.88 -7.25
C ASP A 528 13.44 -4.85 -7.36
N SER A 529 14.09 -4.52 -6.25
CA SER A 529 15.23 -3.61 -6.28
C SER A 529 16.44 -4.23 -6.96
N LEU A 530 17.40 -3.37 -7.34
CA LEU A 530 18.61 -3.81 -8.02
C LEU A 530 19.38 -4.85 -7.19
N VAL A 531 19.46 -4.62 -5.89
CA VAL A 531 19.80 -5.64 -4.92
C VAL A 531 18.50 -6.33 -4.50
N PRO A 532 18.30 -7.62 -4.81
CA PRO A 532 17.05 -8.31 -4.52
C PRO A 532 16.66 -8.25 -3.04
N MET A 533 15.36 -8.09 -2.75
CA MET A 533 14.84 -7.99 -1.39
C MET A 533 15.26 -9.16 -0.49
N LEU A 534 15.48 -10.36 -1.05
CA LEU A 534 15.92 -11.56 -0.30
C LEU A 534 17.24 -11.31 0.47
N HIS A 535 18.09 -10.41 -0.05
CA HIS A 535 19.41 -10.12 0.52
C HIS A 535 19.39 -8.97 1.53
N TYR A 536 18.24 -8.32 1.73
CA TYR A 536 18.07 -7.18 2.61
C TYR A 536 18.61 -7.43 4.03
N ARG A 537 18.19 -8.55 4.65
CA ARG A 537 18.60 -8.91 6.02
C ARG A 537 20.10 -9.16 6.13
N LYS A 538 20.71 -9.82 5.13
CA LYS A 538 22.15 -10.09 5.09
C LYS A 538 22.96 -8.79 5.05
N ILE A 539 22.56 -7.86 4.19
CA ILE A 539 23.23 -6.56 4.07
C ILE A 539 23.08 -5.75 5.36
N LYS A 540 21.89 -5.76 5.97
CA LYS A 540 21.65 -5.12 7.28
C LYS A 540 22.61 -5.65 8.36
N GLN A 541 22.92 -6.95 8.33
CA GLN A 541 23.83 -7.61 9.26
C GLN A 541 25.32 -7.40 8.92
N GLY A 542 25.64 -6.67 7.83
CA GLY A 542 27.02 -6.45 7.38
C GLY A 542 27.66 -7.67 6.71
N ASP A 543 26.87 -8.70 6.37
CA ASP A 543 27.34 -9.84 5.58
C ASP A 543 27.81 -9.34 4.19
N GLN A 544 28.91 -9.88 3.67
CA GLN A 544 29.39 -9.59 2.31
C GLN A 544 29.04 -10.69 1.31
N GLU A 545 28.51 -11.83 1.76
CA GLU A 545 28.13 -12.97 0.93
C GLU A 545 26.85 -12.74 0.12
N TRP A 546 26.18 -11.60 0.27
CA TRP A 546 25.00 -11.28 -0.54
C TRP A 546 25.34 -11.09 -2.02
N LEU A 547 26.51 -10.53 -2.34
CA LEU A 547 26.86 -10.18 -3.72
C LEU A 547 27.00 -11.42 -4.62
N PRO A 548 27.72 -12.50 -4.22
CA PRO A 548 27.71 -13.76 -4.97
C PRO A 548 26.35 -14.43 -5.13
N LEU A 549 25.37 -14.08 -4.29
CA LEU A 549 24.01 -14.61 -4.34
C LEU A 549 23.06 -13.73 -5.17
N CYS A 550 23.52 -12.59 -5.68
CA CYS A 550 22.73 -11.76 -6.58
C CYS A 550 22.56 -12.45 -7.94
N PRO A 551 21.37 -12.39 -8.56
CA PRO A 551 21.20 -12.83 -9.93
C PRO A 551 22.22 -12.15 -10.88
N PRO A 552 22.75 -12.87 -11.89
CA PRO A 552 23.75 -12.33 -12.81
C PRO A 552 23.38 -10.97 -13.39
N MET A 553 22.14 -10.80 -13.85
CA MET A 553 21.64 -9.55 -14.44
C MET A 553 21.67 -8.39 -13.43
N ASN A 554 21.20 -8.64 -12.20
CA ASN A 554 21.22 -7.67 -11.10
C ASN A 554 22.67 -7.25 -10.77
N ALA A 555 23.59 -8.22 -10.70
CA ALA A 555 25.00 -7.96 -10.44
C ALA A 555 25.61 -7.10 -11.56
N ARG A 556 25.38 -7.40 -12.84
CA ARG A 556 25.89 -6.59 -13.96
C ARG A 556 25.39 -5.15 -13.89
N CYS A 557 24.08 -4.96 -13.75
CA CYS A 557 23.49 -3.63 -13.63
C CYS A 557 24.05 -2.85 -12.43
N LEU A 558 24.30 -3.52 -11.30
CA LEU A 558 24.95 -2.92 -10.13
C LEU A 558 26.40 -2.53 -10.41
N GLY A 559 27.14 -3.35 -11.15
CA GLY A 559 28.50 -3.03 -11.62
C GLY A 559 28.52 -1.80 -12.52
N THR A 560 27.63 -1.72 -13.52
CA THR A 560 27.52 -0.55 -14.42
C THR A 560 27.14 0.72 -13.68
N ILE A 561 26.25 0.63 -12.68
CA ILE A 561 25.91 1.76 -11.83
C ILE A 561 27.09 2.18 -10.96
N ALA A 562 27.86 1.22 -10.43
CA ALA A 562 29.06 1.54 -9.68
C ALA A 562 30.08 2.31 -10.52
N GLU A 563 30.27 1.95 -11.80
CA GLU A 563 31.12 2.73 -12.73
C GLU A 563 30.63 4.17 -12.90
N HIS A 564 29.31 4.37 -12.99
CA HIS A 564 28.73 5.72 -13.04
C HIS A 564 29.05 6.52 -11.77
N PHE A 565 28.97 5.92 -10.59
CA PHE A 565 29.32 6.59 -9.33
C PHE A 565 30.83 6.78 -9.13
N GLN A 566 31.69 5.99 -9.78
CA GLN A 566 33.15 6.17 -9.78
C GLN A 566 33.61 7.41 -10.57
N LEU A 567 32.73 8.01 -11.39
CA LEU A 567 32.99 9.31 -12.00
C LEU A 567 33.00 10.46 -10.98
N LEU A 568 32.39 10.24 -9.81
CA LEU A 568 32.30 11.23 -8.74
C LEU A 568 33.54 11.16 -7.87
N ASP A 569 33.97 12.31 -7.35
CA ASP A 569 35.05 12.34 -6.36
C ASP A 569 34.59 11.78 -5.00
N GLU A 570 35.56 11.49 -4.13
CA GLU A 570 35.26 10.94 -2.81
C GLU A 570 34.38 11.89 -1.95
N LYS A 571 34.55 13.21 -2.09
CA LYS A 571 33.78 14.20 -1.32
C LYS A 571 32.31 14.21 -1.74
N GLN A 572 32.05 14.10 -3.04
CA GLN A 572 30.72 13.98 -3.63
C GLN A 572 30.06 12.68 -3.17
N LEU A 573 30.78 11.55 -3.19
CA LEU A 573 30.27 10.26 -2.68
C LEU A 573 29.94 10.31 -1.19
N ILE A 574 30.79 10.93 -0.37
CA ILE A 574 30.52 11.16 1.05
C ILE A 574 29.25 12.00 1.22
N THR A 575 29.12 13.09 0.46
CA THR A 575 27.93 13.96 0.49
C THR A 575 26.67 13.23 0.01
N LEU A 576 26.78 12.23 -0.85
CA LEU A 576 25.62 11.48 -1.36
C LEU A 576 25.13 10.39 -0.42
N LEU A 577 26.06 9.68 0.23
CA LEU A 577 25.76 8.45 0.96
C LEU A 577 26.04 8.57 2.46
N ILE A 578 27.15 9.18 2.86
CA ILE A 578 27.61 9.17 4.25
C ILE A 578 27.00 10.32 5.06
N ASP A 579 27.05 11.53 4.51
CA ASP A 579 26.52 12.74 5.14
C ASP A 579 25.60 13.51 4.17
N PRO A 580 24.46 12.92 3.80
CA PRO A 580 23.54 13.56 2.87
C PRO A 580 22.88 14.80 3.49
N PRO A 581 22.71 15.88 2.72
CA PRO A 581 21.79 16.95 3.11
C PRO A 581 20.38 16.37 3.23
N ALA A 582 19.49 17.10 3.91
CA ALA A 582 18.09 16.71 4.06
C ALA A 582 17.44 16.45 2.68
N GLN A 583 17.18 15.17 2.39
CA GLN A 583 16.57 14.68 1.16
C GLN A 583 15.21 14.05 1.45
N ASP A 584 14.34 13.98 0.45
CA ASP A 584 13.05 13.33 0.62
C ASP A 584 13.17 11.84 0.94
N PHE A 585 14.19 11.17 0.40
CA PHE A 585 14.56 9.80 0.73
C PHE A 585 16.01 9.54 0.27
N PRO A 586 16.73 8.61 0.93
CA PRO A 586 18.15 8.39 0.71
C PRO A 586 18.45 7.76 -0.65
N VAL A 587 19.63 8.06 -1.21
CA VAL A 587 20.10 7.52 -2.50
C VAL A 587 20.08 5.99 -2.51
N SER A 588 20.47 5.32 -1.41
CA SER A 588 20.43 3.85 -1.29
C SER A 588 19.07 3.22 -1.58
N HIS A 589 17.97 3.94 -1.35
CA HIS A 589 16.60 3.46 -1.57
C HIS A 589 16.28 3.14 -3.04
N HIS A 590 17.06 3.68 -4.00
CA HIS A 590 16.91 3.32 -5.41
C HIS A 590 17.47 1.92 -5.72
N PHE A 591 18.39 1.41 -4.88
CA PHE A 591 19.14 0.18 -5.13
C PHE A 591 18.75 -0.96 -4.21
N ILE A 592 18.40 -0.66 -2.96
CA ILE A 592 18.08 -1.64 -1.92
C ILE A 592 16.71 -1.28 -1.33
N ARG A 593 15.72 -2.13 -1.57
CA ARG A 593 14.36 -1.96 -1.05
C ARG A 593 13.88 -3.25 -0.39
N SER A 594 13.04 -3.08 0.62
CA SER A 594 12.27 -4.15 1.22
C SER A 594 10.89 -3.64 1.55
N ARG A 595 9.90 -4.54 1.47
CA ARG A 595 8.52 -4.28 1.89
C ARG A 595 8.40 -4.07 3.39
N VAL A 596 9.27 -4.73 4.15
CA VAL A 596 9.35 -4.63 5.61
C VAL A 596 10.71 -4.06 5.96
N ARG A 597 10.74 -2.86 6.52
CA ARG A 597 11.99 -2.17 6.81
C ARG A 597 11.88 -1.20 7.98
N GLU A 598 13.03 -0.91 8.56
CA GLU A 598 13.18 0.25 9.43
C GLU A 598 13.71 1.41 8.58
N PRO A 599 13.15 2.63 8.70
CA PRO A 599 13.64 3.79 7.96
C PRO A 599 15.14 4.05 8.15
N THR A 600 15.68 3.75 9.34
CA THR A 600 17.09 3.93 9.70
C THR A 600 18.04 2.95 9.02
N ASP A 601 17.54 1.83 8.47
CA ASP A 601 18.38 0.84 7.77
C ASP A 601 19.10 1.44 6.55
N CYS A 602 18.57 2.54 6.00
CA CYS A 602 19.23 3.27 4.92
C CYS A 602 20.64 3.78 5.27
N LEU A 603 20.95 4.02 6.55
CA LEU A 603 22.30 4.42 6.99
C LEU A 603 23.30 3.27 6.76
N VAL A 604 22.88 2.04 7.08
CA VAL A 604 23.68 0.84 6.83
C VAL A 604 23.86 0.64 5.32
N PHE A 605 22.79 0.75 4.56
CA PHE A 605 22.82 0.58 3.10
C PHE A 605 23.66 1.65 2.39
N ASN A 606 23.56 2.90 2.82
CA ASN A 606 24.39 3.97 2.32
C ASN A 606 25.88 3.67 2.54
N ASN A 607 26.25 3.21 3.73
CA ASN A 607 27.64 2.88 4.04
C ASN A 607 28.15 1.69 3.20
N VAL A 608 27.33 0.64 3.04
CA VAL A 608 27.67 -0.50 2.17
C VAL A 608 27.86 -0.05 0.72
N LEU A 609 26.93 0.75 0.18
CA LEU A 609 27.03 1.25 -1.19
C LEU A 609 28.19 2.22 -1.38
N PHE A 610 28.52 3.04 -0.39
CA PHE A 610 29.70 3.92 -0.43
C PHE A 610 30.98 3.11 -0.63
N HIS A 611 31.17 2.04 0.15
CA HIS A 611 32.33 1.16 -0.02
C HIS A 611 32.32 0.43 -1.36
N CYS A 612 31.16 0.00 -1.84
CA CYS A 612 31.04 -0.66 -3.14
C CYS A 612 31.37 0.30 -4.30
N PHE A 613 30.85 1.52 -4.27
CA PHE A 613 31.05 2.50 -5.35
C PHE A 613 32.43 3.15 -5.30
N LYS A 614 33.06 3.24 -4.13
CA LYS A 614 34.44 3.71 -3.98
C LYS A 614 35.48 2.68 -4.49
N ASP A 615 35.20 1.38 -4.41
CA ASP A 615 36.15 0.34 -4.82
C ASP A 615 36.25 0.26 -6.36
N PRO A 616 37.41 0.57 -6.97
CA PRO A 616 37.58 0.53 -8.43
C PRO A 616 37.42 -0.88 -9.01
N ASN A 617 37.60 -1.93 -8.22
CA ASN A 617 37.46 -3.32 -8.66
C ASN A 617 36.02 -3.85 -8.57
N PHE A 618 35.12 -3.12 -7.91
CA PHE A 618 33.76 -3.58 -7.66
C PHE A 618 32.96 -3.86 -8.95
N PRO A 619 33.01 -3.02 -10.01
CA PRO A 619 32.38 -3.34 -11.29
C PRO A 619 32.87 -4.66 -11.90
N GLN A 620 34.19 -4.90 -11.85
CA GLN A 620 34.78 -6.12 -12.37
C GLN A 620 34.38 -7.34 -11.53
N LYS A 621 34.30 -7.19 -10.21
CA LYS A 621 33.78 -8.22 -9.30
C LYS A 621 32.34 -8.58 -9.68
N CYS A 622 31.47 -7.59 -9.90
CA CYS A 622 30.09 -7.80 -10.35
C CYS A 622 30.00 -8.52 -11.70
N ARG A 623 30.82 -8.13 -12.69
CA ARG A 623 30.91 -8.80 -14.00
C ARG A 623 31.35 -10.26 -13.87
N SER A 624 32.33 -10.55 -13.03
CA SER A 624 32.86 -11.90 -12.85
C SER A 624 31.83 -12.87 -12.26
N LEU A 625 30.96 -12.38 -11.38
CA LEU A 625 29.86 -13.15 -10.78
C LEU A 625 28.72 -13.43 -11.74
N ALA A 626 28.61 -12.62 -12.79
CA ALA A 626 27.57 -12.75 -13.79
C ALA A 626 27.94 -13.68 -14.95
N LEU A 627 29.15 -14.24 -14.94
CA LEU A 627 29.49 -15.32 -15.84
C LEU A 627 28.71 -16.58 -15.40
N PRO A 628 28.05 -17.29 -16.33
CA PRO A 628 27.40 -18.55 -15.99
C PRO A 628 28.44 -19.45 -15.29
N PRO A 629 28.08 -20.11 -14.17
CA PRO A 629 29.01 -20.99 -13.49
C PRO A 629 29.54 -21.98 -14.52
N VAL A 630 30.86 -21.98 -14.72
CA VAL A 630 31.53 -22.90 -15.66
C VAL A 630 31.01 -24.29 -15.34
N SER A 631 30.29 -24.88 -16.31
CA SER A 631 29.53 -26.12 -16.15
C SER A 631 30.29 -27.08 -15.23
N PRO A 632 29.73 -27.47 -14.07
CA PRO A 632 30.42 -28.36 -13.17
C PRO A 632 30.76 -29.63 -13.94
N ARG A 633 32.05 -29.99 -13.92
CA ARG A 633 32.53 -31.25 -14.52
C ARG A 633 31.57 -32.38 -14.10
N PRO A 634 31.15 -33.25 -15.04
CA PRO A 634 30.03 -34.19 -14.85
C PRO A 634 30.17 -35.21 -13.70
N ASP A 635 31.26 -35.22 -12.95
CA ASP A 635 31.55 -36.24 -11.93
C ASP A 635 31.26 -35.83 -10.47
N ARG A 636 30.73 -34.62 -10.22
CA ARG A 636 30.38 -34.20 -8.85
C ARG A 636 28.87 -34.18 -8.63
N LYS A 637 28.36 -35.23 -7.97
CA LYS A 637 26.99 -35.28 -7.43
C LYS A 637 26.74 -34.02 -6.61
N SER A 638 25.90 -33.13 -7.13
CA SER A 638 25.52 -31.89 -6.48
C SER A 638 24.60 -32.21 -5.31
N HIS A 639 25.10 -32.02 -4.08
CA HIS A 639 24.22 -31.82 -2.93
C HIS A 639 23.61 -30.43 -3.06
N SER A 640 22.38 -30.35 -3.58
CA SER A 640 21.58 -29.13 -3.57
C SER A 640 21.21 -28.80 -2.12
N ILE A 641 22.11 -28.14 -1.41
CA ILE A 641 21.82 -27.48 -0.14
C ILE A 641 21.16 -26.15 -0.48
N ILE A 642 19.85 -26.22 -0.75
CA ILE A 642 18.94 -25.12 -0.45
C ILE A 642 17.91 -25.72 0.51
N THR A 643 18.35 -25.97 1.74
CA THR A 643 17.42 -26.05 2.86
C THR A 643 16.89 -24.64 3.09
N ILE A 644 15.74 -24.35 2.47
CA ILE A 644 14.89 -23.24 2.91
C ILE A 644 14.51 -23.61 4.35
N SER A 645 15.13 -22.97 5.35
CA SER A 645 14.69 -23.15 6.72
C SER A 645 13.28 -22.58 6.85
N ASP A 646 12.32 -23.40 7.28
CA ASP A 646 10.91 -23.06 7.55
C ASP A 646 10.70 -21.99 8.64
N SER A 647 11.74 -21.25 9.03
CA SER A 647 11.65 -20.05 9.87
C SER A 647 11.41 -18.78 9.07
N GLN A 648 10.88 -18.89 7.84
CA GLN A 648 10.31 -17.72 7.17
C GLN A 648 9.08 -17.29 7.95
N GLU A 649 9.21 -16.15 8.63
CA GLU A 649 8.10 -15.36 9.13
C GLU A 649 7.13 -15.13 7.97
N PHE A 650 6.11 -15.98 7.89
CA PHE A 650 5.01 -15.84 6.97
C PHE A 650 4.33 -14.52 7.30
N VAL A 651 4.70 -13.45 6.60
CA VAL A 651 3.95 -12.19 6.63
C VAL A 651 2.69 -12.49 5.81
N PRO A 652 1.52 -12.67 6.44
CA PRO A 652 0.29 -12.85 5.68
C PRO A 652 0.14 -11.58 4.85
N LYS A 653 -0.15 -11.73 3.55
CA LYS A 653 -0.79 -10.61 2.82
C LYS A 653 -1.93 -10.14 3.72
N PRO A 654 -2.07 -8.82 4.02
CA PRO A 654 -3.14 -8.36 4.87
C PRO A 654 -4.43 -8.99 4.36
N PHE A 655 -5.03 -9.83 5.21
CA PHE A 655 -6.30 -10.45 4.90
C PHE A 655 -7.24 -9.30 4.52
N LYS A 656 -7.89 -9.39 3.36
CA LYS A 656 -9.02 -8.51 3.07
C LYS A 656 -10.08 -8.83 4.12
N THR A 657 -10.05 -8.16 5.27
CA THR A 657 -11.13 -8.18 6.24
C THR A 657 -12.23 -7.27 5.70
N SER A 658 -12.94 -7.73 4.67
CA SER A 658 -14.32 -7.29 4.45
C SER A 658 -15.22 -8.06 5.40
N SER A 659 -15.09 -7.78 6.70
CA SER A 659 -16.08 -8.15 7.71
C SER A 659 -16.97 -6.93 7.94
N SER A 660 -17.83 -6.64 6.97
CA SER A 660 -19.10 -5.99 7.30
C SER A 660 -20.05 -7.10 7.72
N GLU A 661 -20.32 -7.20 9.01
CA GLU A 661 -21.44 -8.00 9.52
C GLU A 661 -22.72 -7.60 8.78
N SER A 662 -23.52 -8.59 8.42
CA SER A 662 -24.84 -8.37 7.85
C SER A 662 -25.75 -7.87 8.97
N SER A 663 -26.25 -6.65 8.84
CA SER A 663 -27.29 -6.10 9.71
C SER A 663 -28.51 -7.05 9.73
N PRO A 664 -29.08 -7.36 10.90
CA PRO A 664 -30.22 -8.25 10.99
C PRO A 664 -31.51 -7.56 10.52
N THR A 665 -32.23 -8.28 9.66
CA THR A 665 -33.69 -8.32 9.50
C THR A 665 -34.53 -7.23 10.18
N ARG A 666 -34.99 -6.27 9.36
CA ARG A 666 -36.36 -5.75 9.25
C ARG A 666 -37.30 -6.00 10.47
N SER A 667 -37.31 -5.07 11.42
CA SER A 667 -38.34 -5.01 12.47
C SER A 667 -39.63 -4.36 11.95
N LYS A 668 -40.76 -5.06 12.09
CA LYS A 668 -42.13 -4.51 11.95
C LYS A 668 -42.40 -3.46 13.03
N PRO A 669 -43.22 -2.42 12.77
CA PRO A 669 -43.59 -1.43 13.78
C PRO A 669 -44.63 -2.01 14.75
N LYS A 670 -44.43 -1.81 16.05
CA LYS A 670 -45.50 -1.89 17.05
C LYS A 670 -45.64 -0.54 17.74
N ASN A 671 -46.82 0.04 17.55
CA ASN A 671 -47.35 1.15 18.34
C ASN A 671 -47.47 0.74 19.82
N GLY A 672 -47.30 1.71 20.72
CA GLY A 672 -47.67 1.56 22.12
C GLY A 672 -47.16 2.72 22.98
N LEU A 673 -48.00 3.73 23.20
CA LEU A 673 -47.91 4.68 24.30
C LEU A 673 -47.75 3.95 25.65
N TYR A 674 -47.05 4.56 26.63
CA TYR A 674 -47.61 5.07 27.89
C TYR A 674 -46.51 5.64 28.83
N ILE A 675 -46.62 6.95 29.09
CA ILE A 675 -46.52 7.70 30.37
C ILE A 675 -45.26 7.65 31.27
N LEU A 676 -44.72 8.87 31.46
CA LEU A 676 -44.06 9.50 32.62
C LEU A 676 -43.88 8.68 33.92
N GLN A 677 -42.67 8.73 34.48
CA GLN A 677 -42.45 9.16 35.88
C GLN A 677 -41.00 9.64 36.08
N SER A 678 -40.87 10.73 36.84
CA SER A 678 -39.63 11.39 37.23
C SER A 678 -39.29 11.03 38.71
N PRO A 679 -38.28 11.64 39.35
CA PRO A 679 -37.23 10.96 40.12
C PRO A 679 -37.56 10.76 41.61
N SER A 680 -36.83 9.87 42.29
CA SER A 680 -36.84 9.81 43.75
C SER A 680 -35.42 9.94 44.31
N GLU A 681 -35.29 10.92 45.20
CA GLU A 681 -34.17 11.20 46.09
C GLU A 681 -34.01 10.14 47.21
N HIS A 682 -32.84 10.21 47.85
CA HIS A 682 -32.53 9.90 49.26
C HIS A 682 -32.49 8.45 49.76
N ASN A 683 -31.28 8.01 50.19
CA ASN A 683 -30.87 7.84 51.60
C ASN A 683 -29.48 7.16 51.66
N SER A 684 -28.45 7.85 52.17
CA SER A 684 -27.82 7.61 53.49
C SER A 684 -27.35 6.17 53.73
N ASP A 685 -26.03 5.96 53.58
CA ASP A 685 -25.12 5.53 54.65
C ASP A 685 -23.72 6.09 54.37
#